data_AF-A0A813V5D5-F1
#
_entry.id   AF-A0A813V5D5-F1
#
_cell.length_a   1.000
_cell.length_b   1.000
_cell.length_c   1.000
_cell.angle_alpha   90.00
_cell.angle_beta   90.00
_cell.angle_gamma   90.00
#
_symmetry.space_group_name_H-M   'P 1'
#
loop_
_entity.id
_entity.type
_entity.pdbx_description
1 polymer ?
#
loop_
_entity_poly.entity_id
_entity_poly.type
_entity_poly.pdbx_seq_one_letter_code
_entity_poly.pdbx_strand_id
1 'polypeptide(L)'
;MKAVIANGPKDYKLIYDKPIPTIQDGEVLVRVLTSGICGSDLKMYEGSEFYWGIGGRARRGVIPGHEFVGLVVDIDPSIARDQSISVGDVIVAEQLVACRDQCWFCKNGMEHKCDSLVIYGQGIDGCMAEYMIYKKGSWLHKVPEGISPTYAVLAEPVAVSVRAMDRAHLKPTDMVVISGCGTIGLGLIAAIDTFYPDVSMIVLDYFQFKLDLAKSVAKKCTTFNLLDKTVSTIAEIVRKMSGEQNGADVFFECSGSPDSIKAGFEFVRKCGTFVHIGICKEIHVDAPWNAISAGKELTVVGCNLGRNAWPRAFEILQKCDLSRMITHRLPLEEYSNALGLISSGIKVVLDPTLPAPKLFNDSQSSLSMVNHNEKQFKIKDSVAFITCSSHGIGRAIAIALAREGANVIIHGKNHDSPSYSNQGTTMTILAQEISTITNNTQITAVWGDLSTKESVQSVFNHIKYPIDILICCAGENIGSNGINTASESKICNDTCLTTSDSDTKLILNQIFLTTHLVCQFVIPQMIRNHRGHVVIIGSTSAFMGKEKGALYTVSKAAVHQYMRCLATEVKSSGIRVNCIAPGPISTEQSKQNTETKQDVTGRPEHVANAVIQLLNMDFVHGQIIRVDGGEQTFCC
;
A
#
# COMPACT_ATOMS: atom_id res chain seq x y z
N MET A 1 -11.07 1.65 26.14
CA MET A 1 -10.59 2.42 24.99
C MET A 1 -9.57 1.60 24.25
N LYS A 2 -9.53 1.73 22.93
CA LYS A 2 -8.54 1.10 22.07
C LYS A 2 -7.25 1.92 22.07
N ALA A 3 -6.11 1.24 22.12
CA ALA A 3 -4.79 1.86 22.09
C ALA A 3 -3.73 0.89 21.58
N VAL A 4 -2.83 1.37 20.73
CA VAL A 4 -1.61 0.66 20.37
C VAL A 4 -0.58 0.86 21.49
N ILE A 5 0.13 -0.18 21.88
CA ILE A 5 1.17 -0.16 22.91
C ILE A 5 2.47 -0.66 22.30
N ALA A 6 3.51 0.17 22.34
CA ALA A 6 4.86 -0.15 21.91
C ALA A 6 5.68 -0.74 23.06
N ASN A 7 5.82 -2.07 23.10
CA ASN A 7 6.58 -2.78 24.13
C ASN A 7 8.07 -2.93 23.78
N GLY A 8 8.44 -2.68 22.53
CA GLY A 8 9.80 -2.75 22.02
C GLY A 8 9.84 -2.67 20.49
N PRO A 9 11.04 -2.82 19.89
CA PRO A 9 11.20 -2.99 18.46
C PRO A 9 10.30 -4.09 17.91
N LYS A 10 9.48 -3.78 16.91
CA LYS A 10 8.51 -4.67 16.25
C LYS A 10 7.51 -5.36 17.18
N ASP A 11 7.42 -4.95 18.45
CA ASP A 11 6.50 -5.50 19.47
C ASP A 11 5.46 -4.45 19.83
N TYR A 12 4.57 -4.17 18.89
CA TYR A 12 3.46 -3.24 19.06
C TYR A 12 2.17 -4.06 19.13
N LYS A 13 1.28 -3.74 20.08
CA LYS A 13 0.03 -4.48 20.30
C LYS A 13 -1.15 -3.53 20.43
N LEU A 14 -2.24 -3.83 19.73
CA LEU A 14 -3.53 -3.19 19.97
C LEU A 14 -4.20 -3.79 21.21
N ILE A 15 -4.53 -2.94 22.17
CA ILE A 15 -5.33 -3.25 23.35
C ILE A 15 -6.73 -2.67 23.13
N TYR A 16 -7.79 -3.44 23.38
CA TYR A 16 -9.18 -3.01 23.13
C TYR A 16 -9.85 -2.38 24.35
N ASP A 17 -9.43 -2.77 25.54
CA ASP A 17 -10.07 -2.51 26.83
C ASP A 17 -9.17 -1.72 27.80
N LYS A 18 -8.26 -0.88 27.27
CA LYS A 18 -7.46 0.01 28.11
C LYS A 18 -8.38 1.02 28.82
N PRO A 19 -8.21 1.29 30.12
CA PRO A 19 -8.97 2.35 30.79
C PRO A 19 -8.77 3.71 30.12
N ILE A 20 -9.84 4.50 30.02
CA ILE A 20 -9.72 5.91 29.62
C ILE A 20 -8.99 6.64 30.75
N PRO A 21 -7.90 7.39 30.47
CA PRO A 21 -7.19 8.11 31.50
C PRO A 21 -8.03 9.27 32.05
N THR A 22 -7.83 9.60 33.32
CA THR A 22 -8.42 10.78 33.98
C THR A 22 -7.36 11.88 34.07
N ILE A 23 -7.77 13.13 33.89
CA ILE A 23 -6.85 14.27 34.00
C ILE A 23 -6.35 14.46 35.42
N GLN A 24 -5.09 14.89 35.53
CA GLN A 24 -4.52 15.47 36.73
C GLN A 24 -4.41 16.99 36.60
N ASP A 25 -3.94 17.65 37.65
CA ASP A 25 -3.73 19.10 37.67
C ASP A 25 -2.88 19.58 36.50
N GLY A 26 -3.43 20.52 35.73
CA GLY A 26 -2.79 21.10 34.56
C GLY A 26 -2.81 20.21 33.30
N GLU A 27 -3.65 19.17 33.25
CA GLU A 27 -3.77 18.28 32.10
C GLU A 27 -5.08 18.50 31.31
N VAL A 28 -5.10 18.00 30.07
CA VAL A 28 -6.28 18.02 29.18
C VAL A 28 -6.52 16.63 28.62
N LEU A 29 -7.74 16.11 28.75
CA LEU A 29 -8.16 14.87 28.09
C LEU A 29 -8.76 15.22 26.74
N VAL A 30 -8.27 14.56 25.70
CA VAL A 30 -8.84 14.66 24.36
C VAL A 30 -9.27 13.30 23.84
N ARG A 31 -10.37 13.29 23.09
CA ARG A 31 -10.71 12.18 22.18
C ARG A 31 -9.93 12.39 20.89
N VAL A 32 -9.09 11.44 20.53
CA VAL A 32 -8.26 11.53 19.33
C VAL A 32 -9.15 11.40 18.10
N LEU A 33 -9.07 12.39 17.21
CA LEU A 33 -9.78 12.41 15.92
C LEU A 33 -8.88 11.93 14.79
N THR A 34 -7.59 12.23 14.84
CA THR A 34 -6.62 11.79 13.84
C THR A 34 -5.24 11.73 14.49
N SER A 35 -4.53 10.62 14.23
CA SER A 35 -3.14 10.39 14.59
C SER A 35 -2.33 10.27 13.31
N GLY A 36 -1.36 11.16 13.12
CA GLY A 36 -0.43 11.08 12.00
C GLY A 36 0.70 10.12 12.33
N ILE A 37 1.16 9.37 11.32
CA ILE A 37 2.35 8.54 11.47
C ILE A 37 3.54 9.25 10.82
N CYS A 38 4.59 9.46 11.61
CA CYS A 38 5.83 10.06 11.15
C CYS A 38 6.87 9.00 10.81
N GLY A 39 7.87 9.36 10.01
CA GLY A 39 9.01 8.48 9.73
C GLY A 39 9.82 8.11 10.97
N SER A 40 9.75 8.90 12.04
CA SER A 40 10.31 8.58 13.36
C SER A 40 9.56 7.44 14.06
N ASP A 41 8.23 7.36 13.92
CA ASP A 41 7.45 6.25 14.48
C ASP A 41 7.84 4.93 13.79
N LEU A 42 8.08 4.94 12.48
CA LEU A 42 8.59 3.78 11.75
C LEU A 42 9.98 3.37 12.23
N LYS A 43 10.90 4.32 12.41
CA LYS A 43 12.26 4.03 12.91
C LYS A 43 12.25 3.49 14.33
N MET A 44 11.36 4.02 15.17
CA MET A 44 11.12 3.48 16.50
C MET A 44 10.56 2.06 16.41
N TYR A 45 9.58 1.80 15.54
CA TYR A 45 9.05 0.45 15.31
C TYR A 45 10.14 -0.53 14.81
N GLU A 46 10.99 -0.11 13.89
CA GLU A 46 12.07 -0.94 13.31
C GLU A 46 13.21 -1.25 14.28
N GLY A 47 13.29 -0.54 15.40
CA GLY A 47 14.31 -0.76 16.42
C GLY A 47 15.58 0.07 16.26
N SER A 48 15.48 1.26 15.67
CA SER A 48 16.63 2.18 15.56
C SER A 48 17.26 2.44 16.94
N GLU A 49 18.58 2.32 17.00
CA GLU A 49 19.37 2.57 18.22
C GLU A 49 19.25 4.02 18.70
N PHE A 50 18.93 4.98 17.82
CA PHE A 50 18.62 6.35 18.24
C PHE A 50 17.44 6.43 19.22
N TYR A 51 16.46 5.53 19.09
CA TYR A 51 15.28 5.50 19.97
C TYR A 51 15.41 4.52 21.13
N TRP A 52 15.99 3.33 20.90
CA TRP A 52 16.05 2.24 21.88
C TRP A 52 17.42 2.03 22.54
N GLY A 53 18.46 2.69 22.05
CA GLY A 53 19.82 2.60 22.57
C GLY A 53 20.04 3.44 23.83
N ILE A 54 21.30 3.51 24.27
CA ILE A 54 21.69 4.31 25.43
C ILE A 54 21.43 5.79 25.14
N GLY A 55 20.62 6.43 25.98
CA GLY A 55 20.18 7.83 25.78
C GLY A 55 19.02 7.99 24.79
N GLY A 56 18.45 6.87 24.31
CA GLY A 56 17.24 6.86 23.49
C GLY A 56 16.00 7.33 24.26
N ARG A 57 14.98 7.76 23.51
CA ARG A 57 13.75 8.36 24.07
C ARG A 57 12.59 7.40 24.19
N ALA A 58 12.67 6.21 23.61
CA ALA A 58 11.55 5.27 23.59
C ALA A 58 11.42 4.54 24.93
N ARG A 59 10.23 4.62 25.52
CA ARG A 59 9.85 3.88 26.73
C ARG A 59 9.03 2.65 26.35
N ARG A 60 9.37 1.49 26.90
CA ARG A 60 8.53 0.29 26.74
C ARG A 60 7.17 0.49 27.39
N GLY A 61 6.11 0.05 26.71
CA GLY A 61 4.73 0.19 27.14
C GLY A 61 4.09 1.55 26.83
N VAL A 62 4.75 2.40 26.04
CA VAL A 62 4.22 3.70 25.62
C VAL A 62 3.15 3.52 24.53
N ILE A 63 2.11 4.37 24.54
CA ILE A 63 1.25 4.53 23.35
C ILE A 63 2.04 5.33 22.30
N PRO A 64 2.32 4.84 21.08
CA PRO A 64 3.09 5.56 20.07
C PRO A 64 2.30 6.71 19.40
N GLY A 65 2.98 7.50 18.57
CA GLY A 65 2.42 8.59 17.76
C GLY A 65 2.49 9.98 18.41
N HIS A 66 3.13 10.93 17.73
CA HIS A 66 3.37 12.30 18.21
C HIS A 66 2.74 13.40 17.33
N GLU A 67 2.05 13.01 16.27
CA GLU A 67 1.26 13.91 15.43
C GLU A 67 -0.21 13.67 15.72
N PHE A 68 -0.91 14.65 16.29
CA PHE A 68 -2.26 14.40 16.81
C PHE A 68 -3.22 15.57 16.68
N VAL A 69 -4.49 15.21 16.52
CA VAL A 69 -5.64 16.14 16.56
C VAL A 69 -6.68 15.56 17.49
N GLY A 70 -7.08 16.35 18.49
CA GLY A 70 -7.98 15.91 19.55
C GLY A 70 -9.18 16.83 19.74
N LEU A 71 -10.33 16.25 20.08
CA LEU A 71 -11.49 16.96 20.61
C LEU A 71 -11.37 17.02 22.14
N VAL A 72 -11.40 18.21 22.74
CA VAL A 72 -11.34 18.37 24.20
C VAL A 72 -12.59 17.77 24.83
N VAL A 73 -12.39 16.81 25.75
CA VAL A 73 -13.48 16.16 26.50
C VAL A 73 -13.45 16.51 27.99
N ASP A 74 -12.27 16.76 28.55
CA ASP A 74 -12.09 17.24 29.92
C ASP A 74 -10.82 18.10 30.00
N ILE A 75 -10.83 19.10 30.87
CA ILE A 75 -9.76 20.10 30.94
C ILE A 75 -9.62 20.67 32.35
N ASP A 76 -8.38 20.78 32.82
CA ASP A 76 -8.08 21.51 34.03
C ASP A 76 -8.48 23.00 33.91
N PRO A 77 -9.24 23.56 34.89
CA PRO A 77 -9.71 24.95 34.83
C PRO A 77 -8.60 26.01 34.69
N SER A 78 -7.38 25.74 35.16
CA SER A 78 -6.25 26.66 34.96
C SER A 78 -5.82 26.70 33.50
N ILE A 79 -5.70 25.54 32.84
CA ILE A 79 -5.35 25.45 31.41
C ILE A 79 -6.43 26.09 30.54
N ALA A 80 -7.71 25.84 30.87
CA ALA A 80 -8.84 26.43 30.16
C ALA A 80 -8.74 27.97 30.11
N ARG A 81 -8.39 28.60 31.23
CA ARG A 81 -8.20 30.05 31.33
C ARG A 81 -6.91 30.51 30.63
N ASP A 82 -5.78 29.90 30.97
CA ASP A 82 -4.45 30.38 30.56
C ASP A 82 -4.23 30.25 29.05
N GLN A 83 -4.79 29.21 28.42
CA GLN A 83 -4.64 28.96 26.98
C GLN A 83 -5.94 29.23 26.18
N SER A 84 -7.01 29.73 26.82
CA SER A 84 -8.29 30.05 26.18
C SER A 84 -8.92 28.86 25.41
N ILE A 85 -8.94 27.69 26.05
CA ILE A 85 -9.46 26.42 25.51
C ILE A 85 -10.66 25.95 26.34
N SER A 86 -11.64 25.36 25.68
CA SER A 86 -12.89 24.86 26.27
C SER A 86 -13.19 23.43 25.82
N VAL A 87 -14.00 22.72 26.60
CA VAL A 87 -14.56 21.42 26.18
C VAL A 87 -15.34 21.60 24.88
N GLY A 88 -15.14 20.67 23.94
CA GLY A 88 -15.70 20.74 22.59
C GLY A 88 -14.81 21.42 21.55
N ASP A 89 -13.73 22.09 21.95
CA ASP A 89 -12.74 22.60 21.00
C ASP A 89 -11.97 21.46 20.31
N VAL A 90 -11.63 21.64 19.04
CA VAL A 90 -10.66 20.80 18.34
C VAL A 90 -9.29 21.46 18.45
N ILE A 91 -8.33 20.74 19.02
CA ILE A 91 -7.01 21.25 19.32
C ILE A 91 -5.91 20.28 18.85
N VAL A 92 -4.71 20.83 18.68
CA VAL A 92 -3.45 20.09 18.56
C VAL A 92 -2.51 20.60 19.64
N ALA A 93 -1.41 19.88 19.89
CA ALA A 93 -0.34 20.38 20.75
C ALA A 93 1.01 20.17 20.08
N GLU A 94 1.99 20.95 20.54
CA GLU A 94 3.38 20.64 20.23
C GLU A 94 3.74 19.24 20.72
N GLN A 95 4.49 18.48 19.92
CA GLN A 95 4.84 17.08 20.18
C GLN A 95 5.69 16.86 21.45
N LEU A 96 6.13 17.93 22.11
CA LEU A 96 7.03 17.90 23.25
C LEU A 96 6.39 18.48 24.51
N VAL A 97 6.90 18.03 25.66
CA VAL A 97 6.63 18.63 26.97
C VAL A 97 7.98 19.01 27.58
N ALA A 98 8.11 20.29 27.93
CA ALA A 98 9.33 20.88 28.47
C ALA A 98 9.11 21.38 29.90
N CYS A 99 10.20 21.57 30.66
CA CYS A 99 10.14 22.04 32.04
C CYS A 99 9.79 23.53 32.20
N ARG A 100 9.66 24.27 31.09
CA ARG A 100 9.30 25.70 30.97
C ARG A 100 10.30 26.70 31.55
N ASP A 101 10.68 26.57 32.81
CA ASP A 101 11.48 27.59 33.50
C ASP A 101 12.56 27.01 34.40
N GLN A 102 12.74 25.69 34.43
CA GLN A 102 13.69 25.04 35.35
C GLN A 102 15.11 24.90 34.77
N CYS A 103 15.25 24.72 33.46
CA CYS A 103 16.56 24.54 32.81
C CYS A 103 17.01 25.76 32.01
N TRP A 104 18.32 25.84 31.73
CA TRP A 104 18.90 26.93 30.95
C TRP A 104 18.27 27.06 29.56
N PHE A 105 17.99 25.94 28.88
CA PHE A 105 17.39 25.97 27.56
C PHE A 105 16.00 26.61 27.58
N CYS A 106 15.10 26.18 28.48
CA CYS A 106 13.75 26.72 28.52
C CYS A 106 13.73 28.20 28.95
N LYS A 107 14.59 28.61 29.90
CA LYS A 107 14.77 30.03 30.28
C LYS A 107 15.22 30.93 29.12
N ASN A 108 15.88 30.36 28.11
CA ASN A 108 16.29 31.05 26.88
C ASN A 108 15.36 30.74 25.69
N GLY A 109 14.14 30.28 25.98
CA GLY A 109 13.10 29.91 25.03
C GLY A 109 13.39 28.66 24.20
N MET A 110 14.52 27.97 24.40
CA MET A 110 14.98 26.79 23.65
C MET A 110 14.33 25.48 24.10
N GLU A 111 13.02 25.49 24.38
CA GLU A 111 12.30 24.36 24.98
C GLU A 111 12.42 23.03 24.20
N HIS A 112 12.53 23.07 22.87
CA HIS A 112 12.87 21.91 22.01
C HIS A 112 14.20 21.18 22.34
N LYS A 113 15.01 21.74 23.26
CA LYS A 113 16.27 21.19 23.78
C LYS A 113 16.29 21.17 25.31
N CYS A 114 15.12 21.17 25.95
CA CYS A 114 14.99 21.04 27.41
C CYS A 114 15.75 19.81 27.95
N ASP A 115 16.40 19.95 29.10
CA ASP A 115 17.12 18.84 29.76
C ASP A 115 16.18 17.70 30.20
N SER A 116 14.95 18.06 30.58
CA SER A 116 13.89 17.11 30.94
C SER A 116 12.86 16.92 29.82
N LEU A 117 13.26 17.11 28.56
CA LEU A 117 12.37 17.01 27.41
C LEU A 117 11.78 15.61 27.30
N VAL A 118 10.46 15.52 27.23
CA VAL A 118 9.76 14.29 26.84
C VAL A 118 8.94 14.54 25.58
N ILE A 119 8.82 13.51 24.75
CA ILE A 119 8.08 13.56 23.48
C ILE A 119 6.93 12.56 23.57
N TYR A 120 5.74 12.99 23.16
CA TYR A 120 4.58 12.12 23.01
C TYR A 120 4.90 10.94 22.10
N GLY A 121 4.29 9.78 22.34
CA GLY A 121 4.58 8.61 21.51
C GLY A 121 5.92 7.93 21.78
N GLN A 122 6.84 8.56 22.52
CA GLN A 122 8.18 8.05 22.79
C GLN A 122 8.40 7.87 24.29
N GLY A 123 8.50 8.98 25.03
CA GLY A 123 8.72 8.95 26.48
C GLY A 123 7.41 8.89 27.28
N ILE A 124 6.36 9.54 26.76
CA ILE A 124 5.02 9.60 27.35
C ILE A 124 3.97 9.17 26.31
N ASP A 125 2.81 8.74 26.78
CA ASP A 125 1.77 8.16 25.93
C ASP A 125 1.26 9.17 24.89
N GLY A 126 1.32 8.77 23.63
CA GLY A 126 0.92 9.52 22.45
C GLY A 126 -0.49 9.22 21.98
N CYS A 127 -0.69 9.28 20.67
CA CYS A 127 -2.01 9.43 20.05
C CYS A 127 -2.52 8.24 19.24
N MET A 128 -1.78 7.13 19.12
CA MET A 128 -2.31 5.90 18.53
C MET A 128 -3.28 5.20 19.52
N ALA A 129 -4.33 5.91 19.92
CA ALA A 129 -5.36 5.53 20.88
C ALA A 129 -6.64 6.34 20.66
N GLU A 130 -7.76 5.91 21.22
CA GLU A 130 -9.03 6.67 21.15
C GLU A 130 -9.03 7.94 22.03
N TYR A 131 -8.25 7.93 23.12
CA TYR A 131 -8.09 9.09 24.01
C TYR A 131 -6.63 9.24 24.41
N MET A 132 -6.22 10.49 24.66
CA MET A 132 -4.90 10.80 25.18
C MET A 132 -4.95 12.00 26.12
N ILE A 133 -3.93 12.11 26.97
CA ILE A 133 -3.74 13.24 27.88
C ILE A 133 -2.68 14.16 27.30
N TYR A 134 -3.02 15.43 27.11
CA TYR A 134 -2.01 16.48 27.02
C TYR A 134 -1.56 16.85 28.43
N LYS A 135 -0.29 16.53 28.72
CA LYS A 135 0.38 16.76 29.98
C LYS A 135 0.54 18.24 30.28
N LYS A 136 0.64 18.54 31.57
CA LYS A 136 1.05 19.85 32.07
C LYS A 136 2.32 20.33 31.36
N GLY A 137 2.30 21.58 30.90
CA GLY A 137 3.39 22.15 30.12
C GLY A 137 3.32 21.85 28.62
N SER A 138 2.22 21.28 28.12
CA SER A 138 1.94 21.23 26.67
C SER A 138 1.58 22.61 26.13
N TRP A 139 2.07 22.92 24.93
CA TRP A 139 1.64 24.08 24.16
C TRP A 139 0.49 23.67 23.27
N LEU A 140 -0.69 24.22 23.54
CA LEU A 140 -1.92 23.84 22.88
C LEU A 140 -2.28 24.90 21.81
N HIS A 141 -2.79 24.44 20.68
CA HIS A 141 -3.25 25.29 19.59
C HIS A 141 -4.66 24.87 19.19
N LYS A 142 -5.59 25.83 19.17
CA LYS A 142 -6.92 25.61 18.58
C LYS A 142 -6.77 25.43 17.08
N VAL A 143 -7.40 24.39 16.54
CA VAL A 143 -7.49 24.22 15.09
C VAL A 143 -8.38 25.35 14.54
N PRO A 144 -7.88 26.17 13.60
CA PRO A 144 -8.69 27.23 13.01
C PRO A 144 -9.95 26.70 12.32
N GLU A 145 -10.99 27.52 12.30
CA GLU A 145 -12.23 27.20 11.60
C GLU A 145 -11.97 26.94 10.10
N GLY A 146 -12.69 25.97 9.52
CA GLY A 146 -12.53 25.55 8.12
C GLY A 146 -11.45 24.49 7.88
N ILE A 147 -10.58 24.20 8.85
CA ILE A 147 -9.62 23.10 8.75
C ILE A 147 -10.24 21.83 9.34
N SER A 148 -10.37 20.78 8.53
CA SER A 148 -10.85 19.49 9.01
C SER A 148 -9.84 18.84 9.97
N PRO A 149 -10.27 18.02 10.95
CA PRO A 149 -9.35 17.35 11.86
C PRO A 149 -8.30 16.48 11.14
N THR A 150 -8.70 15.78 10.09
CA THR A 150 -7.76 14.98 9.29
C THR A 150 -6.69 15.83 8.63
N TYR A 151 -7.04 17.04 8.19
CA TYR A 151 -6.09 17.97 7.56
C TYR A 151 -5.20 18.68 8.59
N ALA A 152 -5.75 19.00 9.78
CA ALA A 152 -5.03 19.65 10.87
C ALA A 152 -3.84 18.81 11.40
N VAL A 153 -3.82 17.50 11.17
CA VAL A 153 -2.70 16.62 11.56
C VAL A 153 -1.38 17.01 10.89
N LEU A 154 -1.46 17.72 9.76
CA LEU A 154 -0.28 18.25 9.06
C LEU A 154 0.36 19.45 9.77
N ALA A 155 -0.28 20.03 10.79
CA ALA A 155 0.23 21.23 11.47
C ALA A 155 1.62 21.01 12.09
N GLU A 156 1.84 19.88 12.75
CA GLU A 156 3.12 19.52 13.34
C GLU A 156 4.23 19.42 12.27
N PRO A 157 4.12 18.57 11.22
CA PRO A 157 5.20 18.43 10.26
C PRO A 157 5.41 19.70 9.41
N VAL A 158 4.36 20.49 9.17
CA VAL A 158 4.49 21.79 8.51
C VAL A 158 5.22 22.80 9.43
N ALA A 159 4.99 22.78 10.74
CA ALA A 159 5.73 23.61 11.68
C ALA A 159 7.23 23.26 11.69
N VAL A 160 7.59 21.97 11.61
CA VAL A 160 9.00 21.57 11.42
C VAL A 160 9.58 22.13 10.12
N SER A 161 8.79 22.13 9.05
CA SER A 161 9.20 22.64 7.74
C SER A 161 9.43 24.16 7.75
N VAL A 162 8.52 24.91 8.36
CA VAL A 162 8.68 26.37 8.58
C VAL A 162 9.91 26.66 9.44
N ARG A 163 10.16 25.86 10.48
CA ARG A 163 11.36 26.02 11.30
C ARG A 163 12.64 25.78 10.49
N ALA A 164 12.64 24.79 9.59
CA ALA A 164 13.76 24.52 8.70
C ALA A 164 14.02 25.69 7.75
N MET A 165 12.96 26.26 7.17
CA MET A 165 13.02 27.49 6.37
C MET A 165 13.68 28.64 7.16
N ASP A 166 13.31 28.85 8.43
CA ASP A 166 13.94 29.89 9.27
C ASP A 166 15.42 29.61 9.54
N ARG A 167 15.80 28.34 9.75
CA ARG A 167 17.20 27.94 9.99
C ARG A 167 18.10 28.22 8.79
N ALA A 168 17.54 28.24 7.59
CA ALA A 168 18.26 28.51 6.36
C ALA A 168 18.66 29.98 6.18
N HIS A 169 17.96 30.90 6.87
CA HIS A 169 18.10 32.35 6.66
C HIS A 169 17.92 32.76 5.19
N LEU A 170 16.86 32.26 4.56
CA LEU A 170 16.56 32.51 3.14
C LEU A 170 16.44 34.00 2.81
N LYS A 171 16.92 34.34 1.62
CA LYS A 171 16.75 35.65 0.99
C LYS A 171 15.72 35.57 -0.14
N PRO A 172 15.07 36.70 -0.51
CA PRO A 172 13.97 36.72 -1.49
C PRO A 172 14.27 36.14 -2.88
N THR A 173 15.54 35.99 -3.26
CA THR A 173 15.94 35.51 -4.60
C THR A 173 16.86 34.30 -4.56
N ASP A 174 16.96 33.63 -3.40
CA ASP A 174 17.81 32.45 -3.28
C ASP A 174 17.34 31.34 -4.24
N MET A 175 18.29 30.55 -4.72
CA MET A 175 18.02 29.25 -5.33
C MET A 175 18.18 28.15 -4.30
N VAL A 176 17.18 27.29 -4.17
CA VAL A 176 17.19 26.19 -3.20
C VAL A 176 17.06 24.84 -3.88
N VAL A 177 17.78 23.85 -3.36
CA VAL A 177 17.60 22.44 -3.72
C VAL A 177 17.00 21.71 -2.51
N ILE A 178 15.88 21.03 -2.72
CA ILE A 178 15.16 20.26 -1.69
C ILE A 178 15.22 18.79 -2.08
N SER A 179 15.86 17.97 -1.26
CA SER A 179 15.90 16.52 -1.47
C SER A 179 14.97 15.80 -0.51
N GLY A 180 14.01 15.05 -1.07
CA GLY A 180 12.94 14.37 -0.37
C GLY A 180 11.64 15.17 -0.42
N CYS A 181 10.64 14.64 -1.11
CA CYS A 181 9.29 15.19 -1.28
C CYS A 181 8.26 14.46 -0.39
N GLY A 182 8.68 14.09 0.82
CA GLY A 182 7.79 13.56 1.86
C GLY A 182 7.00 14.66 2.55
N THR A 183 6.43 14.36 3.73
CA THR A 183 5.61 15.33 4.47
C THR A 183 6.37 16.63 4.77
N ILE A 184 7.62 16.52 5.26
CA ILE A 184 8.47 17.69 5.56
C ILE A 184 8.87 18.44 4.27
N GLY A 185 9.25 17.71 3.22
CA GLY A 185 9.64 18.34 1.94
C GLY A 185 8.52 19.15 1.32
N LEU A 186 7.31 18.60 1.26
CA LEU A 186 6.13 19.30 0.73
C LEU A 186 5.69 20.45 1.63
N GLY A 187 5.76 20.29 2.96
CA GLY A 187 5.54 21.39 3.89
C GLY A 187 6.55 22.53 3.72
N LEU A 188 7.81 22.20 3.42
CA LEU A 188 8.87 23.18 3.19
C LEU A 188 8.67 23.92 1.86
N ILE A 189 8.29 23.19 0.80
CA ILE A 189 7.93 23.77 -0.50
C ILE A 189 6.76 24.76 -0.33
N ALA A 190 5.72 24.38 0.41
CA ALA A 190 4.59 25.25 0.71
C ALA A 190 4.98 26.49 1.52
N ALA A 191 5.85 26.31 2.52
CA ALA A 191 6.36 27.42 3.33
C ALA A 191 7.17 28.43 2.50
N ILE A 192 8.07 27.92 1.65
CA ILE A 192 8.88 28.76 0.76
C ILE A 192 8.00 29.48 -0.27
N ASP A 193 7.06 28.80 -0.93
CA ASP A 193 6.16 29.44 -1.90
C ASP A 193 5.29 30.53 -1.23
N THR A 194 4.85 30.30 0.01
CA THR A 194 4.00 31.25 0.76
C THR A 194 4.76 32.49 1.21
N PHE A 195 5.96 32.33 1.79
CA PHE A 195 6.68 33.42 2.46
C PHE A 195 7.82 34.00 1.62
N TYR A 196 8.31 33.26 0.62
CA TYR A 196 9.40 33.64 -0.29
C TYR A 196 9.05 33.26 -1.74
N PRO A 197 7.94 33.78 -2.31
CA PRO A 197 7.44 33.36 -3.63
C PRO A 197 8.42 33.57 -4.79
N ASP A 198 9.47 34.37 -4.57
CA ASP A 198 10.50 34.64 -5.57
C ASP A 198 11.69 33.66 -5.56
N VAL A 199 11.82 32.84 -4.50
CA VAL A 199 12.82 31.77 -4.40
C VAL A 199 12.57 30.71 -5.46
N SER A 200 13.65 30.29 -6.14
CA SER A 200 13.59 29.23 -7.16
C SER A 200 13.90 27.88 -6.53
N MET A 201 12.99 26.92 -6.68
CA MET A 201 13.10 25.59 -6.07
C MET A 201 13.44 24.51 -7.09
N ILE A 202 14.44 23.69 -6.77
CA ILE A 202 14.74 22.44 -7.44
C ILE A 202 14.46 21.28 -6.48
N VAL A 203 13.46 20.46 -6.78
CA VAL A 203 12.96 19.40 -5.88
C VAL A 203 13.31 18.03 -6.42
N LEU A 204 13.86 17.17 -5.56
CA LEU A 204 14.37 15.84 -5.89
C LEU A 204 13.65 14.75 -5.10
N ASP A 205 13.19 13.70 -5.76
CA ASP A 205 12.59 12.49 -5.16
C ASP A 205 12.69 11.31 -6.14
N TYR A 206 12.37 10.09 -5.68
CA TYR A 206 12.27 8.89 -6.52
C TYR A 206 10.86 8.67 -7.08
N PHE A 207 9.84 9.21 -6.41
CA PHE A 207 8.45 8.96 -6.75
C PHE A 207 7.84 10.12 -7.54
N GLN A 208 7.50 9.86 -8.81
CA GLN A 208 6.98 10.89 -9.71
C GLN A 208 5.72 11.58 -9.17
N PHE A 209 4.80 10.83 -8.55
CA PHE A 209 3.57 11.42 -8.02
C PHE A 209 3.83 12.46 -6.89
N LYS A 210 4.92 12.32 -6.12
CA LYS A 210 5.32 13.29 -5.10
C LYS A 210 5.87 14.56 -5.76
N LEU A 211 6.65 14.40 -6.83
CA LEU A 211 7.17 15.51 -7.62
C LEU A 211 6.04 16.29 -8.32
N ASP A 212 5.05 15.59 -8.84
CA ASP A 212 3.89 16.23 -9.47
C ASP A 212 3.08 17.04 -8.45
N LEU A 213 2.96 16.53 -7.21
CA LEU A 213 2.36 17.28 -6.11
C LEU A 213 3.20 18.52 -5.75
N ALA A 214 4.52 18.42 -5.67
CA ALA A 214 5.40 19.58 -5.44
C ALA A 214 5.19 20.71 -6.46
N LYS A 215 5.06 20.37 -7.76
CA LYS A 215 4.76 21.35 -8.82
C LYS A 215 3.39 22.01 -8.64
N SER A 216 2.40 21.29 -8.10
CA SER A 216 1.09 21.87 -7.84
C SER A 216 1.06 22.76 -6.60
N VAL A 217 2.00 22.58 -5.66
CA VAL A 217 2.12 23.39 -4.44
C VAL A 217 2.89 24.69 -4.70
N ALA A 218 3.93 24.67 -5.53
CA ALA A 218 4.82 25.81 -5.73
C ALA A 218 4.94 26.29 -7.18
N LYS A 219 4.92 27.61 -7.38
CA LYS A 219 4.94 28.25 -8.69
C LYS A 219 6.31 28.17 -9.38
N LYS A 220 7.38 28.44 -8.63
CA LYS A 220 8.77 28.42 -9.13
C LYS A 220 9.47 27.10 -8.80
N CYS A 221 8.84 25.98 -9.16
CA CYS A 221 9.32 24.64 -8.84
C CYS A 221 9.74 23.86 -10.08
N THR A 222 11.01 23.47 -10.15
CA THR A 222 11.53 22.47 -11.09
C THR A 222 11.74 21.16 -10.35
N THR A 223 11.35 20.04 -10.94
CA THR A 223 11.46 18.72 -10.28
C THR A 223 12.31 17.75 -11.08
N PHE A 224 13.10 16.94 -10.41
CA PHE A 224 13.84 15.85 -11.03
C PHE A 224 13.60 14.53 -10.31
N ASN A 225 13.29 13.50 -11.09
CA ASN A 225 13.25 12.13 -10.59
C ASN A 225 14.65 11.55 -10.57
N LEU A 226 15.09 11.07 -9.41
CA LEU A 226 16.41 10.49 -9.20
C LEU A 226 16.59 9.12 -9.87
N LEU A 227 15.52 8.51 -10.39
CA LEU A 227 15.58 7.32 -11.24
C LEU A 227 15.91 7.67 -12.71
N ASP A 228 15.60 8.90 -13.15
CA ASP A 228 15.77 9.32 -14.55
C ASP A 228 17.10 10.04 -14.80
N LYS A 229 17.67 10.65 -13.75
CA LYS A 229 18.90 11.45 -13.84
C LYS A 229 19.80 11.20 -12.65
N THR A 230 21.10 11.15 -12.90
CA THR A 230 22.11 11.03 -11.85
C THR A 230 22.28 12.36 -11.09
N VAL A 231 22.79 12.26 -9.86
CA VAL A 231 23.16 13.43 -9.04
C VAL A 231 24.11 14.37 -9.79
N SER A 232 25.11 13.84 -10.50
CA SER A 232 26.08 14.65 -11.25
C SER A 232 25.41 15.45 -12.37
N THR A 233 24.51 14.82 -13.15
CA THR A 233 23.75 15.50 -14.19
C THR A 233 22.86 16.61 -13.62
N ILE A 234 22.20 16.35 -12.49
CA ILE A 234 21.37 17.37 -11.83
C ILE A 234 22.26 18.50 -11.29
N ALA A 235 23.42 18.21 -10.72
CA ALA A 235 24.34 19.21 -10.21
C ALA A 235 24.87 20.12 -11.33
N GLU A 236 25.12 19.59 -12.52
CA GLU A 236 25.43 20.41 -13.70
C GLU A 236 24.27 21.32 -14.10
N ILE A 237 23.03 20.84 -14.04
CA ILE A 237 21.85 21.66 -14.30
C ILE A 237 21.73 22.78 -13.26
N VAL A 238 21.89 22.47 -11.98
CA VAL A 238 21.90 23.47 -10.89
C VAL A 238 22.97 24.54 -11.14
N ARG A 239 24.19 24.15 -11.50
CA ARG A 239 25.28 25.09 -11.83
C ARG A 239 24.93 25.97 -13.03
N LYS A 240 24.37 25.40 -14.09
CA LYS A 240 23.94 26.16 -15.28
C LYS A 240 22.81 27.14 -14.95
N MET A 241 21.85 26.75 -14.14
CA MET A 241 20.72 27.59 -13.74
C MET A 241 21.13 28.73 -12.79
N SER A 242 22.12 28.50 -11.93
CA SER A 242 22.62 29.48 -10.96
C SER A 242 23.70 30.42 -11.53
N GLY A 243 24.17 30.18 -12.75
CA GLY A 243 25.14 31.03 -13.43
C GLY A 243 26.47 31.12 -12.67
N GLU A 244 26.97 32.34 -12.45
CA GLU A 244 28.25 32.60 -11.78
C GLU A 244 28.30 32.09 -10.33
N GLN A 245 27.14 31.93 -9.68
CA GLN A 245 27.06 31.40 -8.33
C GLN A 245 27.49 29.93 -8.25
N ASN A 246 27.36 29.19 -9.35
CA ASN A 246 27.84 27.82 -9.53
C ASN A 246 27.35 26.84 -8.45
N GLY A 247 26.06 26.89 -8.13
CA GLY A 247 25.38 26.05 -7.14
C GLY A 247 24.19 26.76 -6.49
N ALA A 248 23.41 26.01 -5.72
CA ALA A 248 22.28 26.55 -4.96
C ALA A 248 22.73 27.27 -3.69
N ASP A 249 22.04 28.34 -3.30
CA ASP A 249 22.28 29.09 -2.07
C ASP A 249 22.02 28.22 -0.84
N VAL A 250 20.96 27.41 -0.87
CA VAL A 250 20.58 26.51 0.21
C VAL A 250 20.27 25.11 -0.31
N PHE A 251 20.82 24.11 0.37
CA PHE A 251 20.40 22.71 0.22
C PHE A 251 19.62 22.27 1.47
N PHE A 252 18.42 21.73 1.26
CA PHE A 252 17.59 21.13 2.31
C PHE A 252 17.56 19.61 2.17
N GLU A 253 18.07 18.92 3.17
CA GLU A 253 18.01 17.47 3.28
C GLU A 253 16.79 17.04 4.11
N CYS A 254 15.75 16.55 3.43
CA CYS A 254 14.48 16.14 4.03
C CYS A 254 14.22 14.62 3.94
N SER A 255 15.09 13.87 3.28
CA SER A 255 14.90 12.43 3.02
C SER A 255 15.44 11.55 4.16
N GLY A 256 16.50 12.00 4.85
CA GLY A 256 17.27 11.21 5.79
C GLY A 256 18.14 10.13 5.13
N SER A 257 18.29 10.15 3.80
CA SER A 257 19.12 9.19 3.06
C SER A 257 20.61 9.59 3.11
N PRO A 258 21.53 8.67 3.40
CA PRO A 258 22.98 8.91 3.29
C PRO A 258 23.41 9.42 1.91
N ASP A 259 22.78 8.93 0.84
CA ASP A 259 23.09 9.34 -0.53
C ASP A 259 22.65 10.79 -0.79
N SER A 260 21.52 11.20 -0.22
CA SER A 260 21.06 12.59 -0.30
C SER A 260 22.00 13.54 0.44
N ILE A 261 22.49 13.15 1.62
CA ILE A 261 23.47 13.93 2.38
C ILE A 261 24.74 14.17 1.56
N LYS A 262 25.28 13.11 0.96
CA LYS A 262 26.47 13.21 0.09
C LYS A 262 26.20 14.06 -1.15
N ALA A 263 25.05 13.87 -1.79
CA ALA A 263 24.65 14.63 -2.97
C ALA A 263 24.48 16.13 -2.68
N GLY A 264 24.04 16.51 -1.47
CA GLY A 264 23.89 17.90 -1.07
C GLY A 264 25.15 18.75 -1.26
N PHE A 265 26.33 18.15 -1.05
CA PHE A 265 27.62 18.81 -1.28
C PHE A 265 27.90 19.09 -2.75
N GLU A 266 27.29 18.39 -3.71
CA GLU A 266 27.42 18.67 -5.15
C GLU A 266 26.52 19.83 -5.59
N PHE A 267 25.41 20.04 -4.88
CA PHE A 267 24.40 21.05 -5.23
C PHE A 267 24.68 22.42 -4.62
N VAL A 268 25.12 22.47 -3.36
CA VAL A 268 25.31 23.75 -2.64
C VAL A 268 26.53 24.51 -3.16
N ARG A 269 26.40 25.82 -3.36
CA ARG A 269 27.53 26.69 -3.78
C ARG A 269 28.53 26.92 -2.65
N LYS A 270 29.66 27.54 -2.98
CA LYS A 270 30.59 28.10 -1.98
C LYS A 270 29.87 29.16 -1.14
N CYS A 271 30.14 29.19 0.16
CA CYS A 271 29.51 30.04 1.16
C CYS A 271 27.98 29.89 1.20
N GLY A 272 27.48 28.70 0.85
CA GLY A 272 26.06 28.34 0.91
C GLY A 272 25.68 27.67 2.22
N THR A 273 24.38 27.41 2.39
CA THR A 273 23.82 26.81 3.59
C THR A 273 23.36 25.37 3.34
N PHE A 274 23.81 24.43 4.16
CA PHE A 274 23.33 23.05 4.20
C PHE A 274 22.43 22.87 5.42
N VAL A 275 21.14 22.61 5.20
CA VAL A 275 20.14 22.39 6.25
C VAL A 275 19.79 20.91 6.32
N HIS A 276 20.16 20.26 7.42
CA HIS A 276 19.81 18.87 7.67
C HIS A 276 18.58 18.76 8.58
N ILE A 277 17.54 18.09 8.08
CA ILE A 277 16.26 17.91 8.77
C ILE A 277 15.92 16.41 8.89
N GLY A 278 16.30 15.63 7.88
CA GLY A 278 16.08 14.19 7.83
C GLY A 278 16.65 13.48 9.05
N ILE A 279 16.01 12.39 9.45
CA ILE A 279 16.55 11.48 10.48
C ILE A 279 17.17 10.31 9.72
N CYS A 280 18.48 10.07 9.85
CA CYS A 280 19.10 8.93 9.21
C CYS A 280 18.75 7.62 9.91
N LYS A 281 18.73 6.52 9.15
CA LYS A 281 18.64 5.18 9.74
C LYS A 281 19.97 4.80 10.37
N GLU A 282 21.06 5.06 9.64
CA GLU A 282 22.43 4.96 10.10
C GLU A 282 22.74 6.10 11.07
N ILE A 283 23.33 5.79 12.23
CA ILE A 283 23.75 6.81 13.20
C ILE A 283 24.94 7.62 12.68
N HIS A 284 25.80 7.00 11.87
CA HIS A 284 26.99 7.60 11.30
C HIS A 284 26.90 7.56 9.78
N VAL A 285 27.04 8.74 9.16
CA VAL A 285 27.09 8.90 7.71
C VAL A 285 28.38 9.63 7.36
N ASP A 286 29.15 9.06 6.43
CA ASP A 286 30.35 9.71 5.93
C ASP A 286 30.02 10.99 5.16
N ALA A 287 30.70 12.08 5.50
CA ALA A 287 30.57 13.37 4.85
C ALA A 287 31.95 13.93 4.47
N PRO A 288 32.06 14.64 3.33
CA PRO A 288 33.31 15.28 2.91
C PRO A 288 33.60 16.54 3.75
N TRP A 289 34.11 16.38 4.98
CA TRP A 289 34.32 17.47 5.92
C TRP A 289 35.21 18.61 5.39
N ASN A 290 36.21 18.30 4.56
CA ASN A 290 37.04 19.32 3.92
C ASN A 290 36.24 20.21 2.94
N ALA A 291 35.11 19.73 2.42
CA ALA A 291 34.20 20.56 1.62
C ALA A 291 33.52 21.63 2.48
N ILE A 292 33.25 21.36 3.76
CA ILE A 292 32.62 22.32 4.68
C ILE A 292 33.58 23.47 4.98
N SER A 293 34.85 23.20 5.26
CA SER A 293 35.83 24.24 5.59
C SER A 293 36.58 24.74 4.35
N ALA A 294 37.72 24.13 4.03
CA ALA A 294 38.66 24.61 3.02
C ALA A 294 38.09 24.64 1.59
N GLY A 295 37.12 23.77 1.28
CA GLY A 295 36.55 23.66 -0.06
C GLY A 295 35.51 24.74 -0.37
N LYS A 296 34.46 24.82 0.44
CA LYS A 296 33.28 25.65 0.17
C LYS A 296 32.88 26.60 1.30
N GLU A 297 33.49 26.55 2.48
CA GLU A 297 33.13 27.43 3.61
C GLU A 297 31.61 27.43 3.89
N LEU A 298 31.03 26.24 4.06
CA LEU A 298 29.59 26.05 4.21
C LEU A 298 29.10 26.40 5.61
N THR A 299 27.90 26.98 5.68
CA THR A 299 27.12 27.01 6.91
C THR A 299 26.30 25.72 7.01
N VAL A 300 26.62 24.85 7.97
CA VAL A 300 25.87 23.60 8.19
C VAL A 300 24.99 23.73 9.42
N VAL A 301 23.67 23.55 9.26
CA VAL A 301 22.69 23.70 10.34
C VAL A 301 21.77 22.50 10.45
N GLY A 302 21.58 22.02 11.68
CA GLY A 302 20.53 21.07 12.00
C GLY A 302 19.20 21.78 12.29
N CYS A 303 18.10 21.10 11.97
CA CYS A 303 16.74 21.49 12.36
C CYS A 303 16.05 20.34 13.11
N ASN A 304 15.35 20.66 14.19
CA ASN A 304 14.60 19.66 14.98
C ASN A 304 13.36 20.33 15.60
N LEU A 305 12.20 19.70 15.40
CA LEU A 305 10.88 20.13 15.89
C LEU A 305 10.42 21.51 15.37
N GLY A 306 9.14 21.84 15.58
CA GLY A 306 8.46 23.03 15.04
C GLY A 306 8.47 24.29 15.93
N ARG A 307 9.55 24.51 16.72
CA ARG A 307 9.62 25.64 17.67
C ARG A 307 9.34 26.98 16.97
N ASN A 308 8.43 27.80 17.52
CA ASN A 308 8.07 29.14 17.01
C ASN A 308 7.51 29.16 15.57
N ALA A 309 6.94 28.04 15.11
CA ALA A 309 6.49 27.88 13.72
C ALA A 309 4.99 27.61 13.56
N TRP A 310 4.29 27.18 14.62
CA TRP A 310 2.90 26.72 14.57
C TRP A 310 1.88 27.73 13.99
N PRO A 311 1.89 29.03 14.36
CA PRO A 311 0.96 29.98 13.74
C PRO A 311 1.14 30.09 12.22
N ARG A 312 2.39 30.09 11.75
CA ARG A 312 2.71 30.10 10.31
C ARG A 312 2.38 28.77 9.64
N ALA A 313 2.48 27.66 10.35
CA ALA A 313 2.04 26.36 9.85
C ALA A 313 0.53 26.36 9.56
N PHE A 314 -0.27 26.89 10.48
CA PHE A 314 -1.72 27.05 10.24
C PHE A 314 -2.02 28.03 9.10
N GLU A 315 -1.27 29.13 9.00
CA GLU A 315 -1.41 30.06 7.87
C GLU A 315 -1.18 29.36 6.52
N ILE A 316 -0.17 28.50 6.43
CA ILE A 316 0.06 27.67 5.22
C ILE A 316 -1.12 26.73 4.99
N LEU A 317 -1.60 26.01 6.01
CA LEU A 317 -2.73 25.10 5.85
C LEU A 317 -4.02 25.82 5.41
N GLN A 318 -4.20 27.08 5.77
CA GLN A 318 -5.34 27.89 5.30
C GLN A 318 -5.19 28.38 3.86
N LYS A 319 -3.96 28.67 3.42
CA LYS A 319 -3.68 29.29 2.11
C LYS A 319 -3.36 28.27 1.00
N CYS A 320 -2.79 27.13 1.36
CA CYS A 320 -2.35 26.10 0.44
C CYS A 320 -3.20 24.84 0.62
N ASP A 321 -3.67 24.24 -0.47
CA ASP A 321 -4.29 22.92 -0.42
C ASP A 321 -3.23 21.83 -0.41
N LEU A 322 -2.93 21.34 0.79
CA LEU A 322 -2.00 20.23 1.04
C LEU A 322 -2.75 18.91 1.30
N SER A 323 -4.07 18.85 1.05
CA SER A 323 -4.90 17.69 1.39
C SER A 323 -4.39 16.39 0.75
N ARG A 324 -3.84 16.49 -0.46
CA ARG A 324 -3.22 15.38 -1.21
C ARG A 324 -1.96 14.81 -0.57
N MET A 325 -1.39 15.46 0.45
CA MET A 325 -0.32 14.88 1.26
C MET A 325 -0.83 13.70 2.09
N ILE A 326 -2.10 13.68 2.48
CA ILE A 326 -2.72 12.59 3.23
C ILE A 326 -3.11 11.50 2.23
N THR A 327 -2.21 10.54 2.01
CA THR A 327 -2.40 9.50 1.00
C THR A 327 -3.21 8.31 1.51
N HIS A 328 -3.22 8.09 2.83
CA HIS A 328 -3.95 6.98 3.45
C HIS A 328 -4.56 7.43 4.77
N ARG A 329 -5.83 7.06 4.98
CA ARG A 329 -6.57 7.25 6.23
C ARG A 329 -7.20 5.91 6.61
N LEU A 330 -6.74 5.34 7.72
CA LEU A 330 -7.05 3.97 8.14
C LEU A 330 -7.63 3.97 9.57
N PRO A 331 -8.45 2.99 9.96
CA PRO A 331 -8.89 2.85 11.35
C PRO A 331 -7.70 2.48 12.26
N LEU A 332 -7.79 2.77 13.56
CA LEU A 332 -6.70 2.53 14.53
C LEU A 332 -6.22 1.07 14.53
N GLU A 333 -7.14 0.13 14.31
CA GLU A 333 -6.88 -1.30 14.24
C GLU A 333 -5.87 -1.70 13.16
N GLU A 334 -5.76 -0.88 12.11
CA GLU A 334 -4.86 -1.11 10.99
C GLU A 334 -3.47 -0.47 11.18
N TYR A 335 -3.09 -0.10 12.41
CA TYR A 335 -1.78 0.51 12.70
C TYR A 335 -0.59 -0.25 12.07
N SER A 336 -0.64 -1.58 12.05
CA SER A 336 0.44 -2.39 11.47
C SER A 336 0.52 -2.23 9.95
N ASN A 337 -0.63 -2.19 9.26
CA ASN A 337 -0.69 -1.91 7.82
C ASN A 337 -0.23 -0.47 7.53
N ALA A 338 -0.72 0.47 8.33
CA ALA A 338 -0.38 1.88 8.22
C ALA A 338 1.14 2.14 8.34
N LEU A 339 1.84 1.46 9.26
CA LEU A 339 3.30 1.51 9.37
C LEU A 339 4.01 1.04 8.08
N GLY A 340 3.49 0.00 7.40
CA GLY A 340 4.04 -0.49 6.14
C GLY A 340 3.88 0.48 4.97
N LEU A 341 2.83 1.31 4.98
CA LEU A 341 2.50 2.25 3.92
C LEU A 341 3.32 3.55 3.95
N ILE A 342 4.09 3.81 5.02
CA ILE A 342 4.91 5.03 5.16
C ILE A 342 5.95 5.14 4.04
N SER A 343 6.54 4.01 3.63
CA SER A 343 7.60 3.99 2.61
C SER A 343 7.11 4.38 1.21
N SER A 344 5.85 4.08 0.89
CA SER A 344 5.24 4.35 -0.43
C SER A 344 4.32 5.58 -0.42
N GLY A 345 3.82 6.01 0.75
CA GLY A 345 2.95 7.18 0.92
C GLY A 345 3.68 8.52 1.11
N ILE A 346 2.91 9.56 1.44
CA ILE A 346 3.42 10.87 1.89
C ILE A 346 3.12 11.05 3.37
N LYS A 347 1.84 11.16 3.74
CA LYS A 347 1.33 11.13 5.11
C LYS A 347 0.29 10.02 5.24
N VAL A 348 0.53 9.11 6.17
CA VAL A 348 -0.41 8.06 6.57
C VAL A 348 -1.00 8.47 7.91
N VAL A 349 -2.33 8.35 8.05
CA VAL A 349 -3.03 8.72 9.28
C VAL A 349 -3.90 7.57 9.78
N LEU A 350 -3.96 7.43 11.09
CA LEU A 350 -4.90 6.59 11.82
C LEU A 350 -6.03 7.46 12.35
N ASP A 351 -7.26 7.01 12.14
CA ASP A 351 -8.46 7.66 12.61
C ASP A 351 -9.23 6.71 13.51
N PRO A 352 -9.12 6.87 14.85
CA PRO A 352 -9.82 6.03 15.81
C PRO A 352 -11.36 6.15 15.73
N THR A 353 -11.89 7.12 14.99
CA THR A 353 -13.32 7.31 14.80
C THR A 353 -13.89 6.49 13.63
N LEU A 354 -13.02 6.00 12.74
CA LEU A 354 -13.43 5.08 11.69
C LEU A 354 -13.84 3.74 12.28
N PRO A 355 -14.85 3.06 11.69
CA PRO A 355 -15.25 1.75 12.15
C PRO A 355 -14.07 0.78 12.02
N ALA A 356 -13.86 -0.01 13.07
CA ALA A 356 -13.00 -1.18 13.00
C ALA A 356 -13.37 -2.02 11.77
N PRO A 357 -12.39 -2.60 11.06
CA PRO A 357 -12.68 -3.70 10.15
C PRO A 357 -13.50 -4.74 10.91
N LYS A 358 -14.59 -5.28 10.34
CA LYS A 358 -15.40 -6.30 11.02
C LYS A 358 -14.56 -7.55 11.26
N LEU A 359 -13.95 -7.63 12.44
CA LEU A 359 -13.31 -8.82 12.97
C LEU A 359 -14.43 -9.73 13.50
N PHE A 360 -14.57 -10.92 12.92
CA PHE A 360 -15.46 -11.96 13.46
C PHE A 360 -14.92 -12.40 14.82
N ASN A 361 -15.77 -12.29 15.85
CA ASN A 361 -15.51 -12.74 17.22
C ASN A 361 -15.10 -14.22 17.24
N ASP A 362 -13.93 -14.53 17.80
CA ASP A 362 -13.65 -15.84 18.39
C ASP A 362 -13.22 -15.62 19.84
N SER A 363 -13.96 -16.26 20.73
CA SER A 363 -13.84 -16.24 22.19
C SER A 363 -12.59 -16.94 22.71
N GLN A 364 -11.99 -16.35 23.75
CA GLN A 364 -11.21 -16.96 24.85
C GLN A 364 -10.37 -18.23 24.57
N SER A 365 -9.04 -18.12 24.61
CA SER A 365 -8.18 -19.04 25.37
C SER A 365 -6.77 -18.48 25.56
N SER A 366 -6.21 -18.77 26.73
CA SER A 366 -4.98 -18.26 27.35
C SER A 366 -3.65 -18.88 26.86
N LEU A 367 -2.58 -18.06 27.02
CA LEU A 367 -1.16 -18.39 27.31
C LEU A 367 -0.23 -18.96 26.22
N SER A 368 0.92 -18.27 26.12
CA SER A 368 2.31 -18.75 25.93
C SER A 368 3.00 -18.61 24.57
N MET A 369 4.19 -18.00 24.65
CA MET A 369 5.38 -18.00 23.79
C MET A 369 5.23 -18.25 22.28
N VAL A 370 5.58 -17.19 21.53
CA VAL A 370 6.00 -17.11 20.11
C VAL A 370 5.84 -18.38 19.27
N ASN A 371 4.92 -18.33 18.30
CA ASN A 371 5.14 -18.89 16.97
C ASN A 371 4.37 -18.06 15.94
N HIS A 372 5.05 -17.72 14.84
CA HIS A 372 4.44 -17.17 13.63
C HIS A 372 3.17 -17.96 13.27
N ASN A 373 2.02 -17.30 13.34
CA ASN A 373 0.80 -17.72 12.66
C ASN A 373 0.01 -16.44 12.34
N GLU A 374 0.42 -15.77 11.27
CA GLU A 374 -0.58 -15.17 10.37
C GLU A 374 -1.67 -16.23 10.18
N LYS A 375 -2.96 -15.88 10.32
CA LYS A 375 -4.04 -16.82 9.97
C LYS A 375 -3.90 -17.07 8.46
N GLN A 376 -3.09 -18.06 8.10
CA GLN A 376 -2.87 -18.54 6.74
C GLN A 376 -4.23 -18.78 6.12
N PHE A 377 -4.42 -18.31 4.88
CA PHE A 377 -5.67 -18.51 4.17
C PHE A 377 -6.00 -20.01 4.14
N LYS A 378 -7.16 -20.39 4.66
CA LYS A 378 -7.63 -21.78 4.64
C LYS A 378 -8.60 -21.96 3.49
N ILE A 379 -8.29 -22.91 2.61
CA ILE A 379 -9.19 -23.36 1.54
C ILE A 379 -10.45 -24.00 2.14
N LYS A 380 -10.29 -24.71 3.26
CA LYS A 380 -11.42 -25.30 4.00
C LYS A 380 -12.45 -24.23 4.37
N ASP A 381 -13.72 -24.56 4.15
CA ASP A 381 -14.91 -23.74 4.41
C ASP A 381 -15.02 -22.45 3.57
N SER A 382 -14.08 -22.22 2.63
CA SER A 382 -14.14 -21.09 1.69
C SER A 382 -15.08 -21.38 0.52
N VAL A 383 -15.68 -20.34 -0.08
CA VAL A 383 -16.53 -20.48 -1.26
C VAL A 383 -15.72 -20.27 -2.53
N ALA A 384 -15.60 -21.31 -3.36
CA ALA A 384 -14.86 -21.28 -4.61
C ALA A 384 -15.78 -21.28 -5.83
N PHE A 385 -15.62 -20.32 -6.74
CA PHE A 385 -16.28 -20.29 -8.04
C PHE A 385 -15.28 -20.58 -9.15
N ILE A 386 -15.54 -21.61 -9.95
CA ILE A 386 -14.67 -22.03 -11.05
C ILE A 386 -15.45 -21.91 -12.36
N THR A 387 -15.01 -21.02 -13.25
CA THR A 387 -15.60 -20.88 -14.58
C THR A 387 -15.22 -22.08 -15.47
N CYS A 388 -16.14 -22.59 -16.27
CA CYS A 388 -15.91 -23.64 -17.29
C CYS A 388 -15.30 -24.91 -16.68
N SER A 389 -15.91 -25.40 -15.61
CA SER A 389 -15.46 -26.57 -14.85
C SER A 389 -16.21 -27.85 -15.21
N SER A 390 -16.83 -27.90 -16.39
CA SER A 390 -17.55 -29.08 -16.88
C SER A 390 -16.64 -30.26 -17.24
N HIS A 391 -15.36 -29.99 -17.53
CA HIS A 391 -14.34 -30.97 -17.91
C HIS A 391 -12.92 -30.44 -17.63
N GLY A 392 -11.91 -31.19 -18.05
CA GLY A 392 -10.54 -30.71 -18.18
C GLY A 392 -9.91 -30.17 -16.89
N ILE A 393 -9.23 -29.02 -17.01
CA ILE A 393 -8.50 -28.37 -15.92
C ILE A 393 -9.49 -27.82 -14.89
N GLY A 394 -10.57 -27.17 -15.34
CA GLY A 394 -11.60 -26.63 -14.47
C GLY A 394 -12.24 -27.70 -13.57
N ARG A 395 -12.57 -28.89 -14.11
CA ARG A 395 -13.10 -30.01 -13.30
C ARG A 395 -12.07 -30.52 -12.30
N ALA A 396 -10.81 -30.68 -12.70
CA ALA A 396 -9.75 -31.14 -11.81
C ALA A 396 -9.51 -30.16 -10.64
N ILE A 397 -9.54 -28.84 -10.90
CA ILE A 397 -9.45 -27.81 -9.86
C ILE A 397 -10.65 -27.87 -8.92
N ALA A 398 -11.87 -28.04 -9.45
CA ALA A 398 -13.08 -28.18 -8.63
C ALA A 398 -13.00 -29.38 -7.68
N ILE A 399 -12.55 -30.54 -8.16
CA ILE A 399 -12.34 -31.74 -7.34
C ILE A 399 -11.25 -31.50 -6.28
N ALA A 400 -10.15 -30.85 -6.63
CA ALA A 400 -9.07 -30.57 -5.69
C ALA A 400 -9.52 -29.62 -4.56
N LEU A 401 -10.20 -28.52 -4.90
CA LEU A 401 -10.74 -27.59 -3.90
C LEU A 401 -11.80 -28.24 -3.00
N ALA A 402 -12.67 -29.09 -3.57
CA ALA A 402 -13.65 -29.83 -2.79
C ALA A 402 -13.00 -30.81 -1.80
N ARG A 403 -11.88 -31.46 -2.16
CA ARG A 403 -11.09 -32.32 -1.26
C ARG A 403 -10.41 -31.55 -0.13
N GLU A 404 -10.01 -30.30 -0.37
CA GLU A 404 -9.50 -29.38 0.65
C GLU A 404 -10.62 -28.81 1.55
N GLY A 405 -11.88 -29.19 1.29
CA GLY A 405 -13.04 -28.82 2.09
C GLY A 405 -13.65 -27.46 1.75
N ALA A 406 -13.41 -26.92 0.55
CA ALA A 406 -14.11 -25.73 0.07
C ALA A 406 -15.56 -26.03 -0.33
N ASN A 407 -16.43 -25.01 -0.25
CA ASN A 407 -17.76 -25.01 -0.85
C ASN A 407 -17.61 -24.63 -2.33
N VAL A 408 -17.87 -25.56 -3.25
CA VAL A 408 -17.49 -25.39 -4.66
C VAL A 408 -18.71 -25.10 -5.53
N ILE A 409 -18.62 -24.03 -6.32
CA ILE A 409 -19.59 -23.65 -7.32
C ILE A 409 -18.98 -23.90 -8.70
N ILE A 410 -19.52 -24.89 -9.40
CA ILE A 410 -19.10 -25.29 -10.74
C ILE A 410 -19.94 -24.59 -11.82
N HIS A 411 -19.31 -24.24 -12.94
CA HIS A 411 -19.92 -23.50 -14.03
C HIS A 411 -19.77 -24.21 -15.38
N GLY A 412 -20.85 -24.25 -16.17
CA GLY A 412 -20.85 -24.64 -17.59
C GLY A 412 -21.59 -23.60 -18.45
N LYS A 413 -21.32 -23.56 -19.76
CA LYS A 413 -22.04 -22.63 -20.65
C LYS A 413 -23.54 -22.94 -20.71
N ASN A 414 -23.86 -24.23 -20.76
CA ASN A 414 -25.20 -24.78 -20.84
C ASN A 414 -25.43 -25.80 -19.71
N HIS A 415 -26.69 -26.11 -19.42
CA HIS A 415 -27.05 -27.11 -18.43
C HIS A 415 -26.49 -28.51 -18.76
N ASP A 416 -26.36 -28.83 -20.04
CA ASP A 416 -25.85 -30.09 -20.59
C ASP A 416 -24.36 -30.02 -20.98
N SER A 417 -23.62 -28.97 -20.57
CA SER A 417 -22.19 -28.81 -20.90
C SER A 417 -21.30 -30.05 -20.69
N PRO A 418 -21.49 -30.91 -19.67
CA PRO A 418 -20.68 -32.13 -19.49
C PRO A 418 -20.88 -33.19 -20.59
N SER A 419 -22.02 -33.18 -21.27
CA SER A 419 -22.36 -34.16 -22.32
C SER A 419 -21.50 -34.02 -23.57
N TYR A 420 -21.07 -32.79 -23.90
CA TYR A 420 -20.21 -32.51 -25.05
C TYR A 420 -18.78 -33.06 -24.90
N SER A 421 -18.40 -33.51 -23.71
CA SER A 421 -17.09 -34.10 -23.40
C SER A 421 -17.17 -35.55 -22.91
N ASN A 422 -18.31 -36.24 -23.06
CA ASN A 422 -18.55 -37.59 -22.52
C ASN A 422 -18.36 -37.70 -20.98
N GLN A 423 -18.53 -36.60 -20.23
CA GLN A 423 -18.30 -36.55 -18.77
C GLN A 423 -19.61 -36.48 -17.96
N GLY A 424 -20.63 -37.22 -18.41
CA GLY A 424 -21.96 -37.23 -17.80
C GLY A 424 -22.99 -36.48 -18.66
N THR A 425 -24.18 -36.24 -18.10
CA THR A 425 -25.32 -35.72 -18.88
C THR A 425 -25.68 -34.27 -18.56
N THR A 426 -25.52 -33.81 -17.32
CA THR A 426 -25.90 -32.46 -16.89
C THR A 426 -24.95 -31.89 -15.83
N MET A 427 -24.88 -30.57 -15.71
CA MET A 427 -24.10 -29.88 -14.68
C MET A 427 -24.53 -30.28 -13.25
N THR A 428 -25.80 -30.57 -13.05
CA THR A 428 -26.34 -31.05 -11.76
C THR A 428 -25.82 -32.45 -11.41
N ILE A 429 -25.74 -33.34 -12.40
CA ILE A 429 -25.18 -34.68 -12.22
C ILE A 429 -23.67 -34.60 -11.96
N LEU A 430 -22.95 -33.73 -12.67
CA LEU A 430 -21.53 -33.49 -12.41
C LEU A 430 -21.28 -33.00 -10.98
N ALA A 431 -22.14 -32.12 -10.44
CA ALA A 431 -22.04 -31.70 -9.04
C ALA A 431 -22.22 -32.88 -8.07
N GLN A 432 -23.17 -33.78 -8.34
CA GLN A 432 -23.40 -35.00 -7.54
C GLN A 432 -22.21 -35.97 -7.62
N GLU A 433 -21.63 -36.14 -8.80
CA GLU A 433 -20.42 -36.95 -8.98
C GLU A 433 -19.23 -36.40 -8.20
N ILE A 434 -18.95 -35.10 -8.30
CA ILE A 434 -17.87 -34.45 -7.54
C ILE A 434 -18.15 -34.60 -6.04
N SER A 435 -19.39 -34.40 -5.62
CA SER A 435 -19.82 -34.56 -4.22
C SER A 435 -19.53 -35.97 -3.70
N THR A 436 -19.86 -37.00 -4.49
CA THR A 436 -19.61 -38.41 -4.17
C THR A 436 -18.11 -38.73 -4.12
N ILE A 437 -17.33 -38.27 -5.09
CA ILE A 437 -15.88 -38.57 -5.19
C ILE A 437 -15.07 -37.87 -4.09
N THR A 438 -15.57 -36.75 -3.57
CA THR A 438 -14.86 -35.92 -2.59
C THR A 438 -15.43 -36.01 -1.18
N ASN A 439 -16.56 -36.71 -0.99
CA ASN A 439 -17.35 -36.71 0.25
C ASN A 439 -17.72 -35.30 0.74
N ASN A 440 -17.88 -34.35 -0.18
CA ASN A 440 -18.21 -32.96 0.11
C ASN A 440 -19.64 -32.65 -0.36
N THR A 441 -20.54 -32.31 0.56
CA THR A 441 -21.96 -32.07 0.25
C THR A 441 -22.26 -30.65 -0.26
N GLN A 442 -21.25 -29.78 -0.34
CA GLN A 442 -21.40 -28.36 -0.68
C GLN A 442 -20.94 -28.06 -2.11
N ILE A 443 -21.44 -28.84 -3.09
CA ILE A 443 -21.18 -28.63 -4.51
C ILE A 443 -22.44 -28.09 -5.19
N THR A 444 -22.35 -26.89 -5.76
CA THR A 444 -23.46 -26.24 -6.47
C THR A 444 -23.12 -26.06 -7.94
N ALA A 445 -24.08 -26.32 -8.83
CA ALA A 445 -23.92 -26.12 -10.26
C ALA A 445 -24.70 -24.87 -10.74
N VAL A 446 -24.05 -24.08 -11.60
CA VAL A 446 -24.67 -22.96 -12.32
C VAL A 446 -24.29 -23.01 -13.80
N TRP A 447 -25.07 -22.38 -14.66
CA TRP A 447 -24.79 -22.33 -16.09
C TRP A 447 -25.22 -21.03 -16.76
N GLY A 448 -24.46 -20.60 -17.76
CA GLY A 448 -24.75 -19.43 -18.59
C GLY A 448 -23.55 -19.01 -19.44
N ASP A 449 -23.78 -18.21 -20.48
CA ASP A 449 -22.70 -17.66 -21.30
C ASP A 449 -22.06 -16.45 -20.60
N LEU A 450 -20.91 -16.63 -19.94
CA LEU A 450 -20.25 -15.56 -19.19
C LEU A 450 -19.57 -14.49 -20.07
N SER A 451 -19.70 -14.55 -21.40
CA SER A 451 -19.15 -13.53 -22.31
C SER A 451 -20.02 -12.27 -22.44
N THR A 452 -21.18 -12.22 -21.77
CA THR A 452 -22.08 -11.05 -21.74
C THR A 452 -22.45 -10.66 -20.31
N LYS A 453 -22.59 -9.36 -20.04
CA LYS A 453 -22.82 -8.84 -18.69
C LYS A 453 -24.15 -9.29 -18.10
N GLU A 454 -25.19 -9.36 -18.95
CA GLU A 454 -26.55 -9.76 -18.59
C GLU A 454 -26.58 -11.21 -18.12
N SER A 455 -25.88 -12.09 -18.85
CA SER A 455 -25.77 -13.50 -18.51
C SER A 455 -24.93 -13.72 -17.25
N VAL A 456 -23.82 -12.99 -17.07
CA VAL A 456 -23.05 -13.00 -15.81
C VAL A 456 -23.96 -12.63 -14.65
N GLN A 457 -24.71 -11.53 -14.73
CA GLN A 457 -25.66 -11.13 -13.69
C GLN A 457 -26.70 -12.24 -13.41
N SER A 458 -27.25 -12.87 -14.45
CA SER A 458 -28.22 -13.97 -14.32
C SER A 458 -27.63 -15.17 -13.56
N VAL A 459 -26.41 -15.58 -13.90
CA VAL A 459 -25.69 -16.66 -13.22
C VAL A 459 -25.48 -16.33 -11.74
N PHE A 460 -24.99 -15.12 -11.46
CA PHE A 460 -24.68 -14.71 -10.09
C PHE A 460 -25.93 -14.46 -9.22
N ASN A 461 -27.11 -14.22 -9.80
CA ASN A 461 -28.36 -14.20 -9.04
C ASN A 461 -28.70 -15.56 -8.40
N HIS A 462 -28.15 -16.66 -8.93
CA HIS A 462 -28.32 -18.00 -8.37
C HIS A 462 -27.25 -18.35 -7.32
N ILE A 463 -26.23 -17.51 -7.16
CA ILE A 463 -25.15 -17.67 -6.18
C ILE A 463 -25.51 -16.89 -4.91
N LYS A 464 -25.74 -17.62 -3.81
CA LYS A 464 -26.25 -17.02 -2.55
C LYS A 464 -25.16 -16.63 -1.56
N TYR A 465 -23.92 -17.03 -1.81
CA TYR A 465 -22.81 -16.85 -0.88
C TYR A 465 -21.70 -15.99 -1.50
N PRO A 466 -20.98 -15.19 -0.69
CA PRO A 466 -19.83 -14.45 -1.15
C PRO A 466 -18.73 -15.39 -1.65
N ILE A 467 -18.10 -15.08 -2.79
CA ILE A 467 -16.98 -15.87 -3.32
C ILE A 467 -15.67 -15.45 -2.63
N ASP A 468 -14.91 -16.44 -2.13
CA ASP A 468 -13.57 -16.29 -1.55
C ASP A 468 -12.46 -16.69 -2.54
N ILE A 469 -12.72 -17.68 -3.40
CA ILE A 469 -11.77 -18.16 -4.40
C ILE A 469 -12.44 -18.05 -5.77
N LEU A 470 -11.82 -17.31 -6.69
CA LEU A 470 -12.24 -17.21 -8.08
C LEU A 470 -11.20 -17.86 -8.98
N ILE A 471 -11.61 -18.89 -9.72
CA ILE A 471 -10.78 -19.53 -10.73
C ILE A 471 -11.36 -19.23 -12.12
N CYS A 472 -10.60 -18.49 -12.93
CA CYS A 472 -10.98 -18.15 -14.30
C CYS A 472 -10.35 -19.15 -15.28
N CYS A 473 -11.01 -20.29 -15.52
CA CYS A 473 -10.67 -21.20 -16.61
C CYS A 473 -11.45 -20.77 -17.87
N ALA A 474 -10.89 -19.90 -18.69
CA ALA A 474 -11.53 -19.46 -19.94
C ALA A 474 -10.85 -20.11 -21.16
N GLY A 475 -11.66 -20.59 -22.12
CA GLY A 475 -11.19 -21.09 -23.42
C GLY A 475 -10.75 -22.55 -23.50
N GLU A 476 -11.23 -23.46 -22.64
CA GLU A 476 -10.83 -24.88 -22.70
C GLU A 476 -11.18 -25.58 -24.02
N ASN A 477 -12.17 -25.10 -24.77
CA ASN A 477 -12.55 -25.67 -26.08
C ASN A 477 -11.83 -25.02 -27.27
N ILE A 478 -10.97 -24.03 -27.05
CA ILE A 478 -10.20 -23.35 -28.11
C ILE A 478 -8.73 -23.78 -27.96
N GLY A 479 -8.36 -24.92 -28.52
CA GLY A 479 -6.98 -25.43 -28.48
C GLY A 479 -6.09 -24.81 -29.57
N SER A 480 -4.76 -24.80 -29.36
CA SER A 480 -3.79 -24.28 -30.35
C SER A 480 -3.73 -25.05 -31.68
N ASN A 481 -4.35 -26.22 -31.75
CA ASN A 481 -4.42 -27.07 -32.95
C ASN A 481 -5.79 -27.01 -33.67
N GLY A 482 -6.65 -26.05 -33.31
CA GLY A 482 -8.02 -25.98 -33.81
C GLY A 482 -8.99 -26.82 -32.97
N ILE A 483 -10.25 -26.40 -32.95
CA ILE A 483 -11.33 -27.05 -32.20
C ILE A 483 -11.76 -28.33 -32.93
N ASN A 484 -11.59 -29.49 -32.30
CA ASN A 484 -12.21 -30.74 -32.74
C ASN A 484 -13.23 -31.20 -31.69
N THR A 485 -14.40 -30.56 -31.66
CA THR A 485 -15.60 -31.12 -31.03
C THR A 485 -16.82 -30.90 -31.91
N ALA A 486 -17.75 -31.85 -31.87
CA ALA A 486 -18.83 -32.04 -32.84
C ALA A 486 -20.08 -31.16 -32.62
N SER A 487 -19.98 -30.02 -31.94
CA SER A 487 -21.15 -29.15 -31.70
C SER A 487 -20.77 -27.67 -31.63
N GLU A 488 -21.32 -26.93 -32.59
CA GLU A 488 -21.44 -25.47 -32.75
C GLU A 488 -20.15 -24.63 -32.89
N SER A 489 -19.97 -24.12 -34.12
CA SER A 489 -18.91 -23.23 -34.63
C SER A 489 -17.49 -23.80 -34.61
N LYS A 490 -17.18 -24.60 -35.64
CA LYS A 490 -15.81 -25.05 -35.92
C LYS A 490 -14.97 -23.84 -36.36
N ILE A 491 -14.07 -23.36 -35.49
CA ILE A 491 -13.06 -22.37 -35.87
C ILE A 491 -12.04 -23.08 -36.77
N CYS A 492 -12.17 -22.87 -38.08
CA CYS A 492 -11.42 -23.63 -39.07
C CYS A 492 -9.98 -23.14 -39.29
N ASN A 493 -9.67 -21.87 -38.97
CA ASN A 493 -8.34 -21.27 -39.14
C ASN A 493 -8.11 -20.15 -38.10
N ASP A 494 -7.33 -20.43 -37.04
CA ASP A 494 -6.83 -19.41 -36.10
C ASP A 494 -5.41 -18.95 -36.52
N THR A 495 -5.33 -17.96 -37.42
CA THR A 495 -4.10 -17.34 -37.92
C THR A 495 -4.28 -15.83 -38.05
N CYS A 496 -3.19 -15.06 -38.04
CA CYS A 496 -3.29 -13.60 -38.17
C CYS A 496 -3.90 -13.10 -39.49
N LEU A 497 -3.88 -13.91 -40.56
CA LEU A 497 -4.26 -13.46 -41.90
C LEU A 497 -5.63 -13.97 -42.37
N THR A 498 -6.08 -15.11 -41.84
CA THR A 498 -7.22 -15.83 -42.41
C THR A 498 -8.35 -16.09 -41.42
N THR A 499 -8.21 -15.67 -40.16
CA THR A 499 -9.31 -15.79 -39.19
C THR A 499 -10.43 -14.81 -39.50
N SER A 500 -11.66 -15.31 -39.50
CA SER A 500 -12.85 -14.50 -39.73
C SER A 500 -13.11 -13.52 -38.56
N ASP A 501 -13.80 -12.42 -38.83
CA ASP A 501 -14.21 -11.48 -37.77
C ASP A 501 -15.11 -12.16 -36.71
N SER A 502 -15.96 -13.10 -37.14
CA SER A 502 -16.82 -13.87 -36.24
C SER A 502 -16.01 -14.77 -35.32
N ASP A 503 -15.01 -15.47 -35.83
CA ASP A 503 -14.13 -16.34 -35.04
C ASP A 503 -13.23 -15.51 -34.12
N THR A 504 -12.75 -14.37 -34.60
CA THR A 504 -11.97 -13.40 -33.80
C THR A 504 -12.75 -12.95 -32.57
N LYS A 505 -13.99 -12.50 -32.78
CA LYS A 505 -14.88 -12.10 -31.68
C LYS A 505 -15.18 -13.27 -30.76
N LEU A 506 -15.43 -14.45 -31.30
CA LEU A 506 -15.72 -15.64 -30.51
C LEU A 506 -14.55 -15.99 -29.57
N ILE A 507 -13.32 -16.01 -30.08
CA ILE A 507 -12.11 -16.32 -29.29
C ILE A 507 -11.90 -15.28 -28.18
N LEU A 508 -11.93 -13.99 -28.53
CA LEU A 508 -11.74 -12.91 -27.57
C LEU A 508 -12.84 -12.88 -26.52
N ASN A 509 -14.08 -13.11 -26.91
CA ASN A 509 -15.23 -13.12 -26.01
C ASN A 509 -15.13 -14.28 -25.01
N GLN A 510 -14.83 -15.48 -25.51
CA GLN A 510 -14.75 -16.68 -24.68
C GLN A 510 -13.58 -16.66 -23.70
N ILE A 511 -12.43 -16.09 -24.10
CA ILE A 511 -11.21 -16.09 -23.27
C ILE A 511 -11.10 -14.82 -22.42
N PHE A 512 -11.04 -13.66 -23.10
CA PHE A 512 -10.74 -12.39 -22.44
C PHE A 512 -11.98 -11.77 -21.81
N LEU A 513 -13.09 -11.58 -22.56
CA LEU A 513 -14.28 -10.91 -22.00
C LEU A 513 -14.89 -11.70 -20.86
N THR A 514 -15.00 -13.03 -20.97
CA THR A 514 -15.46 -13.88 -19.86
C THR A 514 -14.64 -13.62 -18.58
N THR A 515 -13.31 -13.62 -18.69
CA THR A 515 -12.43 -13.38 -17.53
C THR A 515 -12.67 -11.99 -16.96
N HIS A 516 -12.70 -10.97 -17.82
CA HIS A 516 -12.90 -9.58 -17.44
C HIS A 516 -14.25 -9.35 -16.73
N LEU A 517 -15.35 -9.82 -17.31
CA LEU A 517 -16.70 -9.60 -16.80
C LEU A 517 -16.94 -10.33 -15.48
N VAL A 518 -16.43 -11.55 -15.34
CA VAL A 518 -16.51 -12.29 -14.07
C VAL A 518 -15.70 -11.59 -12.98
N CYS A 519 -14.49 -11.12 -13.29
CA CYS A 519 -13.69 -10.33 -12.36
C CYS A 519 -14.41 -9.04 -11.94
N GLN A 520 -15.01 -8.30 -12.88
CA GLN A 520 -15.82 -7.11 -12.56
C GLN A 520 -16.98 -7.39 -11.62
N PHE A 521 -17.55 -8.60 -11.68
CA PHE A 521 -18.67 -8.98 -10.83
C PHE A 521 -18.23 -9.41 -9.43
N VAL A 522 -17.22 -10.28 -9.36
CA VAL A 522 -16.80 -10.95 -8.12
C VAL A 522 -15.89 -10.08 -7.27
N ILE A 523 -14.93 -9.39 -7.89
CA ILE A 523 -13.86 -8.69 -7.17
C ILE A 523 -14.39 -7.57 -6.28
N PRO A 524 -15.38 -6.74 -6.68
CA PRO A 524 -15.94 -5.74 -5.78
C PRO A 524 -16.49 -6.33 -4.47
N GLN A 525 -17.03 -7.54 -4.52
CA GLN A 525 -17.51 -8.25 -3.33
C GLN A 525 -16.35 -8.82 -2.50
N MET A 526 -15.29 -9.31 -3.13
CA MET A 526 -14.05 -9.68 -2.44
C MET A 526 -13.37 -8.47 -1.76
N ILE A 527 -13.38 -7.29 -2.41
CA ILE A 527 -12.81 -6.05 -1.87
C ILE A 527 -13.59 -5.66 -0.61
N ARG A 528 -14.93 -5.67 -0.69
CA ARG A 528 -15.80 -5.39 0.45
C ARG A 528 -15.58 -6.36 1.63
N ASN A 529 -15.18 -7.59 1.34
CA ASN A 529 -14.94 -8.62 2.35
C ASN A 529 -13.47 -8.68 2.82
N HIS A 530 -12.57 -7.90 2.21
CA HIS A 530 -11.11 -7.96 2.44
C HIS A 530 -10.53 -9.38 2.37
N ARG A 531 -11.12 -10.22 1.53
CA ARG A 531 -10.81 -11.64 1.42
C ARG A 531 -11.10 -12.10 0.00
N GLY A 532 -10.08 -12.62 -0.67
CA GLY A 532 -10.24 -13.10 -2.04
C GLY A 532 -8.94 -13.63 -2.64
N HIS A 533 -9.03 -14.77 -3.32
CA HIS A 533 -7.98 -15.29 -4.18
C HIS A 533 -8.50 -15.43 -5.60
N VAL A 534 -7.87 -14.74 -6.54
CA VAL A 534 -8.16 -14.84 -7.96
C VAL A 534 -7.01 -15.56 -8.64
N VAL A 535 -7.31 -16.69 -9.27
CA VAL A 535 -6.34 -17.42 -10.10
C VAL A 535 -6.87 -17.47 -11.53
N ILE A 536 -6.13 -16.83 -12.44
CA ILE A 536 -6.43 -16.86 -13.87
C ILE A 536 -5.68 -18.02 -14.51
N ILE A 537 -6.35 -18.85 -15.31
CA ILE A 537 -5.71 -19.93 -16.05
C ILE A 537 -5.31 -19.42 -17.44
N GLY A 538 -4.03 -19.10 -17.58
CA GLY A 538 -3.37 -18.68 -18.80
C GLY A 538 -2.95 -19.86 -19.69
N SER A 539 -1.83 -19.70 -20.42
CA SER A 539 -1.16 -20.77 -21.17
C SER A 539 0.29 -20.36 -21.42
N THR A 540 1.22 -21.32 -21.50
CA THR A 540 2.59 -21.05 -21.96
C THR A 540 2.65 -20.52 -23.40
N SER A 541 1.62 -20.79 -24.20
CA SER A 541 1.51 -20.27 -25.57
C SER A 541 1.59 -18.73 -25.61
N ALA A 542 1.10 -18.04 -24.55
CA ALA A 542 1.15 -16.58 -24.44
C ALA A 542 2.57 -15.99 -24.46
N PHE A 543 3.60 -16.80 -24.21
CA PHE A 543 5.00 -16.36 -24.21
C PHE A 543 5.71 -16.58 -25.55
N MET A 544 5.04 -17.09 -26.58
CA MET A 544 5.65 -17.42 -27.86
C MET A 544 4.74 -17.11 -29.05
N GLY A 545 5.32 -16.83 -30.21
CA GLY A 545 4.57 -16.77 -31.46
C GLY A 545 4.15 -18.16 -31.91
N LYS A 546 2.92 -18.32 -32.40
CA LYS A 546 2.42 -19.55 -33.04
C LYS A 546 1.83 -19.24 -34.41
N GLU A 547 2.15 -20.09 -35.39
CA GLU A 547 1.57 -20.02 -36.75
C GLU A 547 0.07 -20.35 -36.75
N LYS A 548 -0.32 -21.35 -35.94
CA LYS A 548 -1.72 -21.75 -35.70
C LYS A 548 -2.08 -21.51 -34.23
N GLY A 549 -3.29 -21.03 -33.97
CA GLY A 549 -3.70 -20.61 -32.64
C GLY A 549 -3.28 -19.16 -32.31
N ALA A 550 -3.18 -18.30 -33.32
CA ALA A 550 -2.63 -16.96 -33.17
C ALA A 550 -3.49 -16.08 -32.25
N LEU A 551 -4.79 -15.98 -32.50
CA LEU A 551 -5.72 -15.20 -31.68
C LEU A 551 -5.98 -15.85 -30.34
N TYR A 552 -5.95 -17.18 -30.24
CA TYR A 552 -5.92 -17.86 -28.94
C TYR A 552 -4.72 -17.40 -28.11
N THR A 553 -3.53 -17.41 -28.72
CA THR A 553 -2.27 -17.02 -28.08
C THR A 553 -2.31 -15.55 -27.64
N VAL A 554 -2.79 -14.66 -28.52
CA VAL A 554 -3.00 -13.23 -28.21
C VAL A 554 -3.98 -13.06 -27.06
N SER A 555 -5.09 -13.82 -27.05
CA SER A 555 -6.08 -13.76 -25.98
C SER A 555 -5.53 -14.26 -24.64
N LYS A 556 -4.68 -15.29 -24.66
CA LYS A 556 -3.98 -15.78 -23.47
C LYS A 556 -2.93 -14.78 -22.95
N ALA A 557 -2.24 -14.09 -23.85
CA ALA A 557 -1.36 -12.97 -23.47
C ALA A 557 -2.14 -11.78 -22.91
N ALA A 558 -3.33 -11.50 -23.44
CA ALA A 558 -4.21 -10.45 -22.93
C ALA A 558 -4.65 -10.74 -21.48
N VAL A 559 -5.02 -11.99 -21.15
CA VAL A 559 -5.38 -12.33 -19.75
C VAL A 559 -4.17 -12.35 -18.82
N HIS A 560 -2.96 -12.68 -19.31
CA HIS A 560 -1.72 -12.52 -18.53
C HIS A 560 -1.47 -11.08 -18.15
N GLN A 561 -1.59 -10.17 -19.11
CA GLN A 561 -1.38 -8.75 -18.85
C GLN A 561 -2.52 -8.16 -18.01
N TYR A 562 -3.76 -8.55 -18.28
CA TYR A 562 -4.91 -8.16 -17.46
C TYR A 562 -4.73 -8.57 -16.00
N MET A 563 -4.27 -9.80 -15.75
CA MET A 563 -3.95 -10.28 -14.39
C MET A 563 -2.96 -9.36 -13.69
N ARG A 564 -1.86 -8.95 -14.34
CA ARG A 564 -0.85 -8.04 -13.77
C ARG A 564 -1.43 -6.65 -13.45
N CYS A 565 -2.23 -6.10 -14.38
CA CYS A 565 -2.92 -4.83 -14.16
C CYS A 565 -3.88 -4.94 -12.98
N LEU A 566 -4.71 -5.98 -12.95
CA LEU A 566 -5.67 -6.24 -11.89
C LEU A 566 -4.99 -6.45 -10.53
N ALA A 567 -3.90 -7.22 -10.48
CA ALA A 567 -3.11 -7.42 -9.28
C ALA A 567 -2.56 -6.10 -8.72
N THR A 568 -2.13 -5.20 -9.61
CA THR A 568 -1.67 -3.85 -9.20
C THR A 568 -2.83 -3.02 -8.65
N GLU A 569 -3.99 -3.07 -9.32
CA GLU A 569 -5.20 -2.35 -8.94
C GLU A 569 -5.72 -2.77 -7.56
N VAL A 570 -5.72 -4.06 -7.25
CA VAL A 570 -6.25 -4.60 -5.98
C VAL A 570 -5.19 -4.83 -4.90
N LYS A 571 -3.95 -4.35 -5.09
CA LYS A 571 -2.80 -4.64 -4.22
C LYS A 571 -3.05 -4.30 -2.75
N SER A 572 -3.78 -3.23 -2.46
CA SER A 572 -4.10 -2.78 -1.09
C SER A 572 -5.42 -3.35 -0.55
N SER A 573 -6.13 -4.16 -1.34
CA SER A 573 -7.50 -4.61 -1.02
C SER A 573 -7.54 -5.96 -0.28
N GLY A 574 -6.39 -6.54 0.06
CA GLY A 574 -6.32 -7.88 0.69
C GLY A 574 -6.69 -9.04 -0.25
N ILE A 575 -6.77 -8.78 -1.55
CA ILE A 575 -7.06 -9.79 -2.58
C ILE A 575 -5.76 -10.18 -3.26
N ARG A 576 -5.47 -11.48 -3.33
CA ARG A 576 -4.35 -11.97 -4.13
C ARG A 576 -4.82 -12.32 -5.52
N VAL A 577 -4.07 -11.88 -6.53
CA VAL A 577 -4.39 -12.14 -7.94
C VAL A 577 -3.14 -12.71 -8.60
N ASN A 578 -3.23 -13.92 -9.13
CA ASN A 578 -2.13 -14.61 -9.79
C ASN A 578 -2.62 -15.35 -11.04
N CYS A 579 -1.68 -15.83 -11.84
CA CYS A 579 -1.94 -16.66 -13.01
C CYS A 579 -1.18 -17.98 -12.92
N ILE A 580 -1.82 -19.06 -13.36
CA ILE A 580 -1.11 -20.30 -13.71
C ILE A 580 -1.13 -20.43 -15.22
N ALA A 581 0.01 -20.71 -15.83
CA ALA A 581 0.20 -20.87 -17.27
C ALA A 581 0.59 -22.32 -17.58
N PRO A 582 -0.38 -23.21 -17.87
CA PRO A 582 -0.09 -24.60 -18.22
C PRO A 582 0.56 -24.71 -19.60
N GLY A 583 1.47 -25.69 -19.73
CA GLY A 583 1.91 -26.23 -21.01
C GLY A 583 0.89 -27.21 -21.61
N PRO A 584 1.29 -28.09 -22.54
CA PRO A 584 0.44 -29.16 -23.05
C PRO A 584 -0.11 -30.04 -21.92
N ILE A 585 -1.43 -30.04 -21.76
CA ILE A 585 -2.13 -30.89 -20.79
C ILE A 585 -2.96 -31.92 -21.56
N SER A 586 -2.79 -33.20 -21.22
CA SER A 586 -3.60 -34.29 -21.75
C SER A 586 -5.01 -34.19 -21.16
N THR A 587 -5.90 -33.55 -21.91
CA THR A 587 -7.32 -33.54 -21.62
C THR A 587 -8.00 -34.65 -22.40
N GLU A 588 -9.21 -35.05 -22.01
CA GLU A 588 -9.89 -36.19 -22.62
C GLU A 588 -10.17 -36.00 -24.12
N GLN A 589 -10.24 -34.75 -24.60
CA GLN A 589 -10.35 -34.40 -26.02
C GLN A 589 -9.03 -34.60 -26.81
N SER A 590 -7.86 -34.61 -26.14
CA SER A 590 -6.56 -34.76 -26.81
C SER A 590 -6.13 -36.22 -26.98
N LYS A 591 -6.86 -37.18 -26.39
CA LYS A 591 -6.52 -38.62 -26.45
C LYS A 591 -6.67 -39.26 -27.85
N GLN A 592 -7.21 -38.54 -28.84
CA GLN A 592 -7.40 -39.07 -30.18
C GLN A 592 -6.19 -38.94 -31.12
N ASN A 593 -5.12 -38.22 -30.76
CA ASN A 593 -3.94 -38.10 -31.62
C ASN A 593 -2.68 -37.82 -30.77
N THR A 594 -1.91 -38.87 -30.42
CA THR A 594 -0.43 -38.88 -30.33
C THR A 594 0.05 -40.15 -29.62
N GLU A 595 0.05 -41.29 -30.31
CA GLU A 595 1.04 -42.33 -30.05
C GLU A 595 2.24 -42.00 -30.93
N THR A 596 3.23 -41.28 -30.40
CA THR A 596 4.66 -41.21 -30.85
C THR A 596 5.30 -39.89 -30.45
N LYS A 597 5.78 -39.80 -29.21
CA LYS A 597 7.02 -39.14 -28.75
C LYS A 597 6.98 -39.05 -27.22
N GLN A 598 8.15 -39.17 -26.60
CA GLN A 598 8.38 -38.96 -25.17
C GLN A 598 8.20 -37.48 -24.82
N ASP A 599 6.99 -36.94 -25.00
CA ASP A 599 6.69 -35.53 -24.73
C ASP A 599 6.18 -35.37 -23.30
N VAL A 600 6.68 -34.35 -22.61
CA VAL A 600 6.37 -33.99 -21.22
C VAL A 600 4.95 -33.40 -21.12
N THR A 601 3.93 -34.19 -21.47
CA THR A 601 2.52 -33.77 -21.42
C THR A 601 2.00 -33.88 -20.01
N GLY A 602 1.54 -32.77 -19.43
CA GLY A 602 0.98 -32.74 -18.08
C GLY A 602 -0.43 -33.33 -18.01
N ARG A 603 -0.96 -33.51 -16.80
CA ARG A 603 -2.35 -33.90 -16.55
C ARG A 603 -3.10 -32.76 -15.85
N PRO A 604 -4.44 -32.67 -15.97
CA PRO A 604 -5.22 -31.64 -15.29
C PRO A 604 -4.94 -31.53 -13.78
N GLU A 605 -4.62 -32.65 -13.12
CA GLU A 605 -4.29 -32.72 -11.70
C GLU A 605 -2.98 -31.97 -11.37
N HIS A 606 -2.02 -31.89 -12.29
CA HIS A 606 -0.79 -31.11 -12.06
C HIS A 606 -1.11 -29.61 -11.95
N VAL A 607 -2.03 -29.12 -12.79
CA VAL A 607 -2.49 -27.73 -12.74
C VAL A 607 -3.32 -27.50 -11.47
N ALA A 608 -4.21 -28.44 -11.13
CA ALA A 608 -5.01 -28.36 -9.91
C ALA A 608 -4.14 -28.32 -8.65
N ASN A 609 -3.12 -29.17 -8.55
CA ASN A 609 -2.19 -29.16 -7.43
C ASN A 609 -1.42 -27.83 -7.33
N ALA A 610 -1.00 -27.26 -8.46
CA ALA A 610 -0.36 -25.95 -8.49
C ALA A 610 -1.30 -24.83 -8.00
N VAL A 611 -2.60 -24.90 -8.34
CA VAL A 611 -3.62 -23.99 -7.78
C VAL A 611 -3.69 -24.11 -6.26
N ILE A 612 -3.80 -25.33 -5.72
CA ILE A 612 -3.87 -25.54 -4.27
C ILE A 612 -2.63 -24.98 -3.57
N GLN A 613 -1.43 -25.26 -4.09
CA GLN A 613 -0.17 -24.73 -3.54
C GLN A 613 -0.14 -23.20 -3.58
N LEU A 614 -0.51 -22.61 -4.71
CA LEU A 614 -0.54 -21.16 -4.89
C LEU A 614 -1.53 -20.47 -3.93
N LEU A 615 -2.69 -21.08 -3.69
CA LEU A 615 -3.67 -20.57 -2.72
C LEU A 615 -3.11 -20.58 -1.30
N ASN A 616 -2.22 -21.52 -0.96
CA ASN A 616 -1.56 -21.59 0.35
C ASN A 616 -0.31 -20.67 0.48
N MET A 617 0.13 -20.00 -0.60
CA MET A 617 1.31 -19.13 -0.62
C MET A 617 0.98 -17.65 -0.36
N ASP A 618 1.12 -17.21 0.89
CA ASP A 618 0.62 -15.88 1.32
C ASP A 618 1.36 -14.66 0.74
N PHE A 619 2.58 -14.85 0.19
CA PHE A 619 3.41 -13.75 -0.34
C PHE A 619 3.50 -13.70 -1.88
N VAL A 620 2.79 -14.59 -2.59
CA VAL A 620 2.79 -14.61 -4.06
C VAL A 620 1.62 -13.78 -4.59
N HIS A 621 1.92 -12.68 -5.28
CA HIS A 621 0.93 -11.76 -5.87
C HIS A 621 1.42 -11.19 -7.20
N GLY A 622 0.52 -11.08 -8.18
CA GLY A 622 0.80 -10.57 -9.53
C GLY A 622 1.72 -11.46 -10.36
N GLN A 623 1.90 -12.73 -9.97
CA GLN A 623 2.85 -13.65 -10.62
C GLN A 623 2.17 -14.57 -11.63
N ILE A 624 2.93 -14.98 -12.65
CA ILE A 624 2.53 -16.02 -13.61
C ILE A 624 3.41 -17.25 -13.35
N ILE A 625 2.79 -18.35 -12.91
CA ILE A 625 3.48 -19.60 -12.62
C ILE A 625 3.29 -20.57 -13.78
N ARG A 626 4.39 -20.95 -14.44
CA ARG A 626 4.36 -21.95 -15.51
C ARG A 626 4.25 -23.36 -14.93
N VAL A 627 3.37 -24.17 -15.52
CA VAL A 627 3.19 -25.60 -15.18
C VAL A 627 3.27 -26.38 -16.48
N ASP A 628 4.50 -26.58 -16.97
CA ASP A 628 4.78 -27.06 -18.32
C ASP A 628 5.83 -28.19 -18.38
N GLY A 629 6.24 -28.72 -17.21
CA GLY A 629 7.21 -29.80 -17.13
C GLY A 629 8.61 -29.44 -17.64
N GLY A 630 8.92 -28.14 -17.78
CA GLY A 630 10.20 -27.67 -18.33
C GLY A 630 10.21 -27.46 -19.84
N GLU A 631 9.04 -27.43 -20.49
CA GLU A 631 8.91 -27.06 -21.91
C GLU A 631 9.56 -25.69 -22.21
N GLN A 632 9.43 -24.72 -21.29
CA GLN A 632 10.09 -23.42 -21.39
C GLN A 632 11.08 -23.21 -20.24
N THR A 633 12.37 -23.08 -20.56
CA THR A 633 13.46 -22.95 -19.57
C THR A 633 14.05 -21.53 -19.48
N PHE A 634 13.56 -20.59 -20.27
CA PHE A 634 13.99 -19.18 -20.23
C PHE A 634 13.18 -18.37 -19.21
N CYS A 635 13.76 -17.28 -18.70
CA CYS A 635 13.10 -16.38 -17.74
C CYS A 635 11.91 -15.66 -18.39
N CYS A 636 10.80 -15.55 -17.65
CA CYS A 636 9.58 -14.83 -18.06
C CYS A 636 9.73 -13.31 -17.92
#